data_AF-A0A1Q8W264-F1
#
_entry.id   AF-A0A1Q8W264-F1
#
_cell.length_a   1.000
_cell.length_b   1.000
_cell.length_c   1.000
_cell.angle_alpha   90.00
_cell.angle_beta   90.00
_cell.angle_gamma   90.00
#
_symmetry.space_group_name_H-M   'P 1'
#
loop_
_entity.id
_entity.type
_entity.pdbx_description
1 polymer ?
#
loop_
_entity_poly.entity_id
_entity_poly.type
_entity_poly.pdbx_seq_one_letter_code
_entity_poly.pdbx_strand_id
1 'polypeptide(L)'
;MTTPDTAPVPAASPDGAGPGERAHREPVEARLIATGTVLDSIVQARRERIDELRARFGHLRAEDLERSQRSFAAALRTRSGQGLSPQPALIMECKAASPSRGTICSDYDPAALAAQYAPYAAAVSVLTEPDRFNGSFDDLAAVREVVDVPVLCKDFIVDEVQVLAARSLGADAVLLMLSVVPDDVYRELADLAHSLGMEVLTEVSTPQEMHRASVLGAEVIGINNRDLRTLETDLARTEELAPLAPAGAVLVGESGVGAPDDVRRLSGLVDALLVGSSLSGAPDPAEAARELATAVPLPQGEGASSSPLDRDGQETGHHPRLPAFFGPYGGQFVPELLIPALDQLEDAFIDAQADPTFAAELETLMTRYLGRPTAVTELRNLPLEGNARILLKREDLVHGGAHKGNQVLGQALLAKRMGKRRIIAETGAGQHGTATAMVCALLGLDCTIYMGATDVVRQAPNVERMELMGATVVPVDSGAGTLKDAVNEALRDWTASFADTHYLLGTAAGPHPFPTIVREYHRVISREARAQVLGLTGRLPDSVIACVGGGSNAIGMFAEFINDPGVELVGVEPAGEGLDTPRHGAPINKGLVGILHGARSYLMRTSEGQVEESFSVSAGLDYPGVGPEHAWLSDTGRARYVGISDDEAIEAFRLLSRHEGIIPAMESAHALAQALAMARVVPDGEEPPILLVCLSGRGDKDLDQVQARLGGSFSTDGAVARASRMVEQMGKRTEYAGLNAAKGASLNAGLGEEF
;
A
#
# COMPACT_ATOMS: atom_id res chain seq x y z
N MET A 1 -28.11 45.96 20.81
CA MET A 1 -28.05 46.71 19.54
C MET A 1 -26.62 46.65 19.08
N THR A 2 -26.38 45.72 18.16
CA THR A 2 -25.10 45.24 17.69
C THR A 2 -24.61 46.08 16.52
N THR A 3 -23.38 46.57 16.61
CA THR A 3 -22.54 46.93 15.46
C THR A 3 -21.71 45.70 15.09
N PRO A 4 -21.73 45.23 13.84
CA PRO A 4 -20.74 44.27 13.35
C PRO A 4 -19.63 44.98 12.59
N ASP A 5 -18.40 44.61 12.93
CA ASP A 5 -17.17 44.91 12.19
C ASP A 5 -16.88 43.64 11.36
N THR A 6 -17.03 43.72 10.03
CA THR A 6 -16.81 42.61 9.09
C THR A 6 -15.54 42.84 8.29
N ALA A 7 -14.66 41.84 8.31
CA ALA A 7 -13.43 41.73 7.54
C ALA A 7 -13.65 41.78 6.01
N PRO A 8 -12.63 42.17 5.21
CA PRO A 8 -12.78 42.36 3.77
C PRO A 8 -12.78 41.06 2.96
N VAL A 9 -13.63 41.03 1.94
CA VAL A 9 -13.79 39.98 0.92
C VAL A 9 -12.64 40.06 -0.11
N PRO A 10 -12.05 38.94 -0.58
CA PRO A 10 -11.04 38.97 -1.64
C PRO A 10 -11.67 39.31 -3.00
N ALA A 11 -10.98 40.14 -3.77
CA ALA A 11 -11.39 40.62 -5.08
C ALA A 11 -11.51 39.49 -6.12
N ALA A 12 -12.56 39.57 -6.93
CA ALA A 12 -12.80 38.74 -8.09
C ALA A 12 -11.71 38.94 -9.16
N SER A 13 -11.17 37.85 -9.69
CA SER A 13 -10.29 37.84 -10.87
C SER A 13 -11.07 38.30 -12.11
N PRO A 14 -10.49 39.17 -12.96
CA PRO A 14 -11.06 39.49 -14.26
C PRO A 14 -10.66 38.39 -15.23
N ASP A 15 -11.62 37.77 -15.90
CA ASP A 15 -11.54 37.39 -17.32
C ASP A 15 -12.85 36.69 -17.71
N GLY A 16 -13.85 37.51 -18.02
CA GLY A 16 -14.95 37.11 -18.87
C GLY A 16 -14.53 37.29 -20.33
N ALA A 17 -14.28 36.20 -21.05
CA ALA A 17 -14.11 36.21 -22.49
C ALA A 17 -15.40 35.73 -23.16
N GLY A 18 -16.00 36.60 -23.98
CA GLY A 18 -17.09 36.27 -24.89
C GLY A 18 -16.62 35.39 -26.08
N PRO A 19 -17.54 34.97 -26.96
CA PRO A 19 -17.24 33.97 -27.98
C PRO A 19 -16.55 34.61 -29.18
N GLY A 20 -15.28 34.24 -29.42
CA GLY A 20 -14.60 34.49 -30.69
C GLY A 20 -13.20 35.06 -30.57
N GLU A 21 -12.22 34.22 -30.23
CA GLU A 21 -10.84 34.28 -30.69
C GLU A 21 -10.13 32.98 -30.25
N ARG A 22 -10.13 31.94 -31.10
CA ARG A 22 -9.25 30.79 -30.90
C ARG A 22 -7.83 31.29 -31.16
N ALA A 23 -7.04 31.44 -30.11
CA ALA A 23 -5.60 31.67 -30.23
C ALA A 23 -5.02 30.65 -31.23
N HIS A 24 -4.25 31.13 -32.20
CA HIS A 24 -3.62 30.32 -33.24
C HIS A 24 -2.63 29.36 -32.56
N ARG A 25 -3.10 28.17 -32.18
CA ARG A 25 -2.21 27.11 -31.68
C ARG A 25 -1.39 26.60 -32.84
N GLU A 26 -0.11 26.34 -32.59
CA GLU A 26 0.73 25.66 -33.58
C GLU A 26 0.13 24.27 -33.90
N PRO A 27 0.23 23.82 -35.17
CA PRO A 27 -0.28 22.51 -35.58
C PRO A 27 0.29 21.37 -34.72
N VAL A 28 -0.48 20.29 -34.55
CA VAL A 28 -0.10 19.12 -33.72
C VAL A 28 1.28 18.61 -34.11
N GLU A 29 1.52 18.49 -35.41
CA GLU A 29 2.76 18.00 -35.99
C GLU A 29 3.97 18.84 -35.56
N ALA A 30 3.81 20.16 -35.35
CA ALA A 30 4.91 21.04 -34.97
C ALA A 30 5.30 20.94 -33.48
N ARG A 31 4.41 20.42 -32.64
CA ARG A 31 4.55 20.39 -31.17
C ARG A 31 5.12 19.09 -30.61
N LEU A 32 5.31 18.04 -31.42
CA LEU A 32 5.77 16.72 -30.95
C LEU A 32 7.20 16.74 -30.39
N ILE A 33 7.46 15.85 -29.42
CA ILE A 33 8.73 15.70 -28.71
C ILE A 33 9.76 15.02 -29.62
N ALA A 34 10.96 15.59 -29.70
CA ALA A 34 12.12 14.91 -30.29
C ALA A 34 12.74 13.95 -29.26
N THR A 35 12.92 12.69 -29.63
CA THR A 35 13.26 11.59 -28.70
C THR A 35 14.71 11.16 -28.76
N GLY A 36 15.42 11.49 -29.84
CA GLY A 36 16.77 11.00 -30.12
C GLY A 36 16.82 9.50 -30.43
N THR A 37 15.70 8.93 -30.90
CA THR A 37 15.55 7.48 -31.15
C THR A 37 15.11 7.20 -32.59
N VAL A 38 14.87 5.93 -32.96
CA VAL A 38 14.32 5.58 -34.28
C VAL A 38 12.97 6.27 -34.55
N LEU A 39 12.22 6.59 -33.49
CA LEU A 39 10.94 7.27 -33.57
C LEU A 39 11.01 8.61 -34.28
N ASP A 40 12.10 9.36 -34.15
CA ASP A 40 12.22 10.68 -34.79
C ASP A 40 12.15 10.55 -36.32
N SER A 41 12.78 9.50 -36.87
CA SER A 41 12.71 9.24 -38.32
C SER A 41 11.32 8.81 -38.77
N ILE A 42 10.57 8.10 -37.91
CA ILE A 42 9.22 7.61 -38.20
C ILE A 42 8.22 8.77 -38.12
N VAL A 43 8.27 9.55 -37.04
CA VAL A 43 7.46 10.76 -36.86
C VAL A 43 7.73 11.74 -38.00
N GLN A 44 8.99 11.93 -38.40
CA GLN A 44 9.32 12.81 -39.52
C GLN A 44 8.75 12.30 -40.85
N ALA A 45 8.89 11.00 -41.16
CA ALA A 45 8.27 10.41 -42.34
C ALA A 45 6.74 10.60 -42.33
N ARG A 46 6.10 10.42 -41.17
CA ARG A 46 4.66 10.66 -41.01
C ARG A 46 4.25 12.10 -41.19
N ARG A 47 5.04 13.06 -40.70
CA ARG A 47 4.81 14.50 -40.93
C ARG A 47 4.82 14.85 -42.41
N GLU A 48 5.74 14.27 -43.19
CA GLU A 48 5.86 14.50 -44.63
C GLU A 48 4.65 13.98 -45.42
N ARG A 49 3.88 13.06 -44.84
CA ARG A 49 2.69 12.46 -45.45
C ARG A 49 1.37 13.08 -44.98
N ILE A 50 1.40 14.07 -44.09
CA ILE A 50 0.18 14.72 -43.60
C ILE A 50 -0.60 15.39 -44.75
N ASP A 51 0.08 15.99 -45.73
CA ASP A 51 -0.61 16.59 -46.88
C ASP A 51 -1.32 15.53 -47.75
N GLU A 52 -0.76 14.32 -47.88
CA GLU A 52 -1.42 13.19 -48.55
C GLU A 52 -2.68 12.75 -47.79
N LEU A 53 -2.58 12.66 -46.45
CA LEU A 53 -3.71 12.30 -45.59
C LEU A 53 -4.78 13.40 -45.59
N ARG A 54 -4.41 14.68 -45.58
CA ARG A 54 -5.35 15.81 -45.70
C ARG A 54 -6.03 15.84 -47.07
N ALA A 55 -5.31 15.51 -48.15
CA ALA A 55 -5.92 15.38 -49.47
C ALA A 55 -6.98 14.27 -49.51
N ARG A 56 -6.73 13.16 -48.81
CA ARG A 56 -7.64 12.00 -48.78
C ARG A 56 -8.79 12.15 -47.77
N PHE A 57 -8.51 12.65 -46.57
CA PHE A 57 -9.41 12.61 -45.40
C PHE A 57 -9.68 13.99 -44.79
N GLY A 58 -9.04 15.07 -45.25
CA GLY A 58 -9.21 16.41 -44.68
C GLY A 58 -10.60 17.03 -44.90
N HIS A 59 -11.44 16.38 -45.72
CA HIS A 59 -12.85 16.73 -45.86
C HIS A 59 -13.73 16.20 -44.71
N LEU A 60 -13.22 15.26 -43.90
CA LEU A 60 -13.96 14.67 -42.79
C LEU A 60 -14.09 15.66 -41.64
N ARG A 61 -15.23 15.63 -40.95
CA ARG A 61 -15.53 16.43 -39.76
C ARG A 61 -16.02 15.49 -38.67
N ALA A 62 -15.60 15.72 -37.43
CA ALA A 62 -15.94 14.83 -36.32
C ALA A 62 -17.46 14.70 -36.10
N GLU A 63 -18.21 15.76 -36.35
CA GLU A 63 -19.68 15.82 -36.23
C GLU A 63 -20.42 14.97 -37.27
N ASP A 64 -19.78 14.67 -38.42
CA ASP A 64 -20.36 13.90 -39.51
C ASP A 64 -20.04 12.39 -39.43
N LEU A 65 -19.13 12.00 -38.53
CA LEU A 65 -18.69 10.61 -38.38
C LEU A 65 -19.54 9.85 -37.37
N GLU A 66 -19.89 8.61 -37.70
CA GLU A 66 -20.58 7.72 -36.77
C GLU A 66 -19.67 7.40 -35.58
N ARG A 67 -20.17 7.64 -34.36
CA ARG A 67 -19.42 7.36 -33.12
C ARG A 67 -19.25 5.87 -32.90
N SER A 68 -18.11 5.45 -32.37
CA SER A 68 -17.92 4.06 -31.93
C SER A 68 -18.98 3.68 -30.88
N GLN A 69 -19.50 2.46 -31.00
CA GLN A 69 -20.43 1.83 -30.06
C GLN A 69 -19.80 0.66 -29.30
N ARG A 70 -18.54 0.32 -29.61
CA ARG A 70 -17.80 -0.79 -29.00
C ARG A 70 -16.75 -0.20 -28.07
N SER A 71 -16.77 -0.62 -26.79
CA SER A 71 -15.72 -0.22 -25.84
C SER A 71 -14.55 -1.19 -25.93
N PHE A 72 -13.39 -0.65 -26.28
CA PHE A 72 -12.11 -1.35 -26.34
C PHE A 72 -11.66 -1.72 -24.91
N ALA A 73 -11.72 -0.79 -23.96
CA ALA A 73 -11.45 -0.98 -22.55
C ALA A 73 -12.32 -2.07 -21.94
N ALA A 74 -13.64 -2.07 -22.20
CA ALA A 74 -14.53 -3.11 -21.67
C ALA A 74 -14.23 -4.50 -22.23
N ALA A 75 -13.82 -4.60 -23.50
CA ALA A 75 -13.43 -5.88 -24.11
C ALA A 75 -12.13 -6.44 -23.51
N LEU A 76 -11.25 -5.57 -23.03
CA LEU A 76 -9.95 -5.96 -22.49
C LEU A 76 -9.94 -6.14 -20.96
N ARG A 77 -10.82 -5.45 -20.24
CA ARG A 77 -10.81 -5.39 -18.77
C ARG A 77 -11.07 -6.76 -18.15
N THR A 78 -10.04 -7.33 -17.52
CA THR A 78 -10.11 -8.62 -16.82
C THR A 78 -9.70 -8.53 -15.35
N ARG A 79 -9.13 -7.38 -14.92
CA ARG A 79 -8.80 -7.07 -13.51
C ARG A 79 -9.98 -6.56 -12.67
N SER A 80 -11.21 -6.57 -13.18
CA SER A 80 -12.40 -6.12 -12.43
C SER A 80 -13.18 -7.28 -11.80
N GLY A 81 -12.79 -7.70 -10.60
CA GLY A 81 -13.51 -8.67 -9.76
C GLY A 81 -12.70 -9.08 -8.53
N GLN A 82 -13.36 -9.21 -7.37
CA GLN A 82 -12.73 -9.73 -6.16
C GLN A 82 -12.33 -11.19 -6.36
N GLY A 83 -11.01 -11.48 -6.35
CA GLY A 83 -10.50 -12.83 -6.09
C GLY A 83 -10.13 -13.72 -7.30
N LEU A 84 -9.81 -13.17 -8.48
CA LEU A 84 -9.25 -13.96 -9.58
C LEU A 84 -7.90 -13.36 -10.01
N SER A 85 -6.89 -14.21 -10.23
CA SER A 85 -5.71 -13.81 -11.01
C SER A 85 -6.21 -13.37 -12.39
N PRO A 86 -5.89 -12.16 -12.87
CA PRO A 86 -6.43 -11.68 -14.13
C PRO A 86 -5.96 -12.55 -15.29
N GLN A 87 -6.92 -12.95 -16.12
CA GLN A 87 -6.67 -13.64 -17.36
C GLN A 87 -6.48 -12.57 -18.44
N PRO A 88 -5.29 -12.44 -19.04
CA PRO A 88 -5.11 -11.44 -20.06
C PRO A 88 -5.99 -11.74 -21.28
N ALA A 89 -6.81 -10.78 -21.68
CA ALA A 89 -7.45 -10.76 -22.98
C ALA A 89 -6.37 -10.66 -24.08
N LEU A 90 -6.63 -11.22 -25.27
CA LEU A 90 -5.66 -11.16 -26.37
C LEU A 90 -6.06 -10.08 -27.39
N ILE A 91 -5.15 -9.15 -27.65
CA ILE A 91 -5.22 -8.25 -28.80
C ILE A 91 -4.35 -8.85 -29.88
N MET A 92 -4.97 -9.28 -30.98
CA MET A 92 -4.25 -9.94 -32.07
C MET A 92 -3.96 -8.93 -33.19
N GLU A 93 -2.69 -8.73 -33.49
CA GLU A 93 -2.21 -7.68 -34.37
C GLU A 93 -1.99 -8.19 -35.80
N CYS A 94 -2.63 -7.53 -36.76
CA CYS A 94 -2.42 -7.69 -38.18
C CYS A 94 -1.28 -6.76 -38.63
N LYS A 95 -0.18 -7.34 -39.12
CA LYS A 95 0.93 -6.56 -39.70
C LYS A 95 1.68 -7.29 -40.81
N ALA A 96 2.03 -6.57 -41.85
CA ALA A 96 2.82 -7.07 -42.96
C ALA A 96 4.33 -7.09 -42.66
N ALA A 97 4.84 -6.08 -41.93
CA ALA A 97 6.26 -5.92 -41.64
C ALA A 97 6.51 -5.41 -40.21
N SER A 98 7.78 -5.42 -39.76
CA SER A 98 8.21 -4.68 -38.58
C SER A 98 9.63 -4.12 -38.72
N PRO A 99 9.99 -3.05 -37.98
CA PRO A 99 11.34 -2.49 -37.99
C PRO A 99 12.44 -3.51 -37.66
N SER A 100 12.15 -4.50 -36.83
CA SER A 100 13.10 -5.51 -36.37
C SER A 100 13.24 -6.73 -37.30
N ARG A 101 12.19 -7.08 -38.06
CA ARG A 101 12.16 -8.31 -38.88
C ARG A 101 11.99 -8.07 -40.38
N GLY A 102 11.81 -6.82 -40.80
CA GLY A 102 11.46 -6.50 -42.20
C GLY A 102 10.08 -7.05 -42.55
N THR A 103 9.89 -7.48 -43.79
CA THR A 103 8.65 -8.13 -44.24
C THR A 103 8.44 -9.44 -43.50
N ILE A 104 7.35 -9.53 -42.75
CA ILE A 104 6.93 -10.71 -41.96
C ILE A 104 6.04 -11.61 -42.82
N CYS A 105 5.12 -11.03 -43.57
CA CYS A 105 4.20 -11.75 -44.46
C CYS A 105 4.23 -11.11 -45.86
N SER A 106 4.66 -11.88 -46.87
CA SER A 106 4.72 -11.40 -48.26
C SER A 106 3.36 -11.40 -48.96
N ASP A 107 2.48 -12.33 -48.58
CA ASP A 107 1.10 -12.45 -49.08
C ASP A 107 0.11 -11.94 -48.03
N TYR A 108 0.31 -10.69 -47.59
CA TYR A 108 -0.45 -10.09 -46.49
C TYR A 108 -1.88 -9.75 -46.93
N ASP A 109 -2.86 -10.49 -46.38
CA ASP A 109 -4.29 -10.17 -46.43
C ASP A 109 -4.78 -9.91 -45.00
N PRO A 110 -4.97 -8.63 -44.61
CA PRO A 110 -5.36 -8.27 -43.25
C PRO A 110 -6.76 -8.78 -42.88
N ALA A 111 -7.68 -8.87 -43.84
CA ALA A 111 -9.03 -9.38 -43.58
C ALA A 111 -9.01 -10.90 -43.34
N ALA A 112 -8.31 -11.65 -44.20
CA ALA A 112 -8.16 -13.09 -44.00
C ALA A 112 -7.43 -13.42 -42.68
N LEU A 113 -6.46 -12.59 -42.28
CA LEU A 113 -5.73 -12.75 -41.03
C LEU A 113 -6.60 -12.43 -39.81
N ALA A 114 -7.34 -11.32 -39.84
CA ALA A 114 -8.25 -10.95 -38.76
C ALA A 114 -9.40 -11.95 -38.59
N ALA A 115 -9.93 -12.50 -39.68
CA ALA A 115 -10.95 -13.55 -39.64
C ALA A 115 -10.45 -14.83 -38.93
N GLN A 116 -9.16 -15.16 -39.06
CA GLN A 116 -8.53 -16.28 -38.36
C GLN A 116 -8.32 -15.98 -36.87
N TYR A 117 -8.04 -14.72 -36.51
CA TYR A 117 -7.84 -14.29 -35.13
C TYR A 117 -9.15 -14.11 -34.35
N ALA A 118 -10.23 -13.70 -35.03
CA ALA A 118 -11.49 -13.29 -34.42
C ALA A 118 -12.07 -14.27 -33.37
N PRO A 119 -11.99 -15.61 -33.53
CA PRO A 119 -12.48 -16.54 -32.50
C PRO A 119 -11.73 -16.48 -31.16
N TYR A 120 -10.51 -15.93 -31.14
CA TYR A 120 -9.59 -15.95 -30.00
C TYR A 120 -9.21 -14.55 -29.50
N ALA A 121 -9.51 -13.51 -30.28
CA ALA A 121 -9.15 -12.14 -30.01
C ALA A 121 -10.28 -11.42 -29.24
N ALA A 122 -9.93 -10.70 -28.18
CA ALA A 122 -10.83 -9.75 -27.54
C ALA A 122 -10.89 -8.42 -28.30
N ALA A 123 -9.82 -8.09 -29.02
CA ALA A 123 -9.75 -6.98 -29.96
C ALA A 123 -8.71 -7.28 -31.05
N VAL A 124 -8.81 -6.61 -32.20
CA VAL A 124 -7.83 -6.71 -33.28
C VAL A 124 -7.06 -5.39 -33.40
N SER A 125 -5.74 -5.47 -33.49
CA SER A 125 -4.89 -4.31 -33.76
C SER A 125 -4.48 -4.32 -35.23
N VAL A 126 -4.57 -3.18 -35.92
CA VAL A 126 -4.19 -3.05 -37.33
C VAL A 126 -3.11 -1.99 -37.46
N LEU A 127 -1.94 -2.39 -37.99
CA LEU A 127 -0.89 -1.44 -38.33
C LEU A 127 -1.25 -0.72 -39.63
N THR A 128 -1.40 0.60 -39.59
CA THR A 128 -1.75 1.40 -40.77
C THR A 128 -0.58 2.25 -41.30
N GLU A 129 0.58 2.15 -40.66
CA GLU A 129 1.79 2.88 -41.00
C GLU A 129 2.49 2.25 -42.24
N PRO A 130 2.65 2.98 -43.35
CA PRO A 130 3.10 2.41 -44.62
C PRO A 130 4.61 2.23 -44.75
N ASP A 131 5.44 3.03 -44.08
CA ASP A 131 6.87 3.13 -44.41
C ASP A 131 7.74 2.08 -43.68
N ARG A 132 7.32 1.64 -42.49
CA ARG A 132 8.01 0.65 -41.65
C ARG A 132 7.21 -0.63 -41.46
N PHE A 133 5.89 -0.55 -41.52
CA PHE A 133 5.00 -1.70 -41.30
C PHE A 133 4.33 -2.22 -42.57
N ASN A 134 4.48 -1.52 -43.71
CA ASN A 134 3.77 -1.79 -44.97
C ASN A 134 2.24 -1.86 -44.78
N GLY A 135 1.72 -1.10 -43.80
CA GLY A 135 0.31 -1.04 -43.49
C GLY A 135 -0.41 0.07 -44.25
N SER A 136 -1.74 0.04 -44.20
CA SER A 136 -2.57 1.09 -44.77
C SER A 136 -3.85 1.32 -43.97
N PHE A 137 -4.44 2.51 -44.11
CA PHE A 137 -5.78 2.76 -43.61
C PHE A 137 -6.85 1.88 -44.30
N ASP A 138 -6.59 1.40 -45.52
CA ASP A 138 -7.51 0.46 -46.20
C ASP A 138 -7.51 -0.92 -45.53
N ASP A 139 -6.40 -1.32 -44.92
CA ASP A 139 -6.31 -2.57 -44.13
C ASP A 139 -7.26 -2.51 -42.92
N LEU A 140 -7.38 -1.34 -42.30
CA LEU A 140 -8.28 -1.10 -41.18
C LEU A 140 -9.75 -1.31 -41.59
N ALA A 141 -10.15 -0.78 -42.75
CA ALA A 141 -11.49 -0.99 -43.30
C ALA A 141 -11.73 -2.46 -43.64
N ALA A 142 -10.78 -3.12 -44.28
CA ALA A 142 -10.88 -4.53 -44.64
C ALA A 142 -11.02 -5.43 -43.40
N VAL A 143 -10.29 -5.15 -42.31
CA VAL A 143 -10.43 -5.87 -41.03
C VAL A 143 -11.79 -5.62 -40.40
N ARG A 144 -12.27 -4.37 -40.38
CA ARG A 144 -13.56 -4.02 -39.80
C ARG A 144 -14.73 -4.78 -40.43
N GLU A 145 -14.67 -5.05 -41.74
CA GLU A 145 -15.72 -5.77 -42.49
C GLU A 145 -15.88 -7.24 -42.05
N VAL A 146 -14.85 -7.85 -41.45
CA VAL A 146 -14.83 -9.30 -41.18
C VAL A 146 -14.79 -9.69 -39.71
N VAL A 147 -14.63 -8.72 -38.80
CA VAL A 147 -14.64 -8.97 -37.35
C VAL A 147 -15.77 -8.19 -36.67
N ASP A 148 -16.22 -8.66 -35.51
CA ASP A 148 -17.20 -7.95 -34.66
C ASP A 148 -16.59 -7.34 -33.40
N VAL A 149 -15.39 -7.78 -33.01
CA VAL A 149 -14.64 -7.27 -31.85
C VAL A 149 -14.17 -5.82 -32.09
N PRO A 150 -13.77 -5.07 -31.03
CA PRO A 150 -13.15 -3.77 -31.18
C PRO A 150 -11.89 -3.80 -32.04
N VAL A 151 -11.68 -2.75 -32.84
CA VAL A 151 -10.50 -2.60 -33.71
C VAL A 151 -9.65 -1.40 -33.29
N LEU A 152 -8.38 -1.63 -32.99
CA LEU A 152 -7.38 -0.61 -32.70
C LEU A 152 -6.66 -0.20 -33.99
N CYS A 153 -6.71 1.10 -34.32
CA CYS A 153 -5.83 1.69 -35.33
C CYS A 153 -4.46 1.99 -34.71
N LYS A 154 -3.47 1.16 -35.04
CA LYS A 154 -2.11 1.30 -34.55
C LYS A 154 -1.25 2.03 -35.58
N ASP A 155 -1.02 3.31 -35.32
CA ASP A 155 -0.22 4.22 -36.16
C ASP A 155 0.55 5.17 -35.24
N PHE A 156 1.55 5.86 -35.78
CA PHE A 156 2.17 7.01 -35.13
C PHE A 156 1.29 8.23 -35.44
N ILE A 157 0.34 8.52 -34.54
CA ILE A 157 -0.58 9.65 -34.69
C ILE A 157 0.17 10.97 -34.44
N VAL A 158 0.31 11.76 -35.51
CA VAL A 158 1.02 13.05 -35.51
C VAL A 158 0.15 14.21 -35.97
N ASP A 159 -1.14 13.97 -36.28
CA ASP A 159 -2.12 14.98 -36.70
C ASP A 159 -3.56 14.48 -36.47
N GLU A 160 -4.51 15.40 -36.29
CA GLU A 160 -5.93 15.12 -36.13
C GLU A 160 -6.57 14.36 -37.31
N VAL A 161 -6.06 14.54 -38.53
CA VAL A 161 -6.56 13.88 -39.74
C VAL A 161 -6.46 12.36 -39.63
N GLN A 162 -5.46 11.83 -38.90
CA GLN A 162 -5.31 10.40 -38.69
C GLN A 162 -6.38 9.84 -37.76
N VAL A 163 -6.79 10.59 -36.74
CA VAL A 163 -7.87 10.19 -35.81
C VAL A 163 -9.21 10.15 -36.56
N LEU A 164 -9.47 11.16 -37.41
CA LEU A 164 -10.65 11.20 -38.28
C LEU A 164 -10.65 10.05 -39.30
N ALA A 165 -9.51 9.79 -39.95
CA ALA A 165 -9.35 8.69 -40.90
C ALA A 165 -9.61 7.34 -40.21
N ALA A 166 -9.00 7.10 -39.04
CA ALA A 166 -9.19 5.89 -38.25
C ALA A 166 -10.67 5.63 -37.96
N ARG A 167 -11.41 6.63 -37.46
CA ARG A 167 -12.83 6.45 -37.17
C ARG A 167 -13.66 6.23 -38.42
N SER A 168 -13.40 6.97 -39.50
CA SER A 168 -14.15 6.84 -40.77
C SER A 168 -14.04 5.44 -41.39
N LEU A 169 -13.01 4.69 -41.02
CA LEU A 169 -12.71 3.34 -41.48
C LEU A 169 -12.96 2.28 -40.39
N GLY A 170 -13.62 2.67 -39.30
CA GLY A 170 -14.19 1.75 -38.32
C GLY A 170 -13.31 1.41 -37.11
N ALA A 171 -12.26 2.18 -36.83
CA ALA A 171 -11.50 2.03 -35.59
C ALA A 171 -12.36 2.37 -34.36
N ASP A 172 -12.24 1.57 -33.31
CA ASP A 172 -12.86 1.78 -32.00
C ASP A 172 -11.85 2.34 -30.98
N ALA A 173 -10.55 2.24 -31.27
CA ALA A 173 -9.48 2.85 -30.50
C ALA A 173 -8.31 3.34 -31.37
N VAL A 174 -7.52 4.28 -30.85
CA VAL A 174 -6.27 4.76 -31.46
C VAL A 174 -5.10 4.70 -30.49
N LEU A 175 -3.88 4.56 -31.00
CA LEU A 175 -2.64 4.59 -30.23
C LEU A 175 -2.11 6.03 -30.07
N LEU A 176 -1.84 6.46 -28.84
CA LEU A 176 -1.06 7.68 -28.56
C LEU A 176 0.18 7.34 -27.71
N MET A 177 1.36 7.70 -28.20
CA MET A 177 2.64 7.35 -27.56
C MET A 177 3.19 8.54 -26.76
N LEU A 178 3.28 8.41 -25.43
CA LEU A 178 3.75 9.52 -24.59
C LEU A 178 5.23 9.87 -24.82
N SER A 179 6.00 8.98 -25.43
CA SER A 179 7.40 9.25 -25.81
C SER A 179 7.53 10.37 -26.83
N VAL A 180 6.54 10.54 -27.73
CA VAL A 180 6.54 11.57 -28.80
C VAL A 180 5.44 12.60 -28.64
N VAL A 181 4.36 12.29 -27.92
CA VAL A 181 3.21 13.18 -27.74
C VAL A 181 3.33 13.97 -26.42
N PRO A 182 3.44 15.31 -26.48
CA PRO A 182 3.37 16.16 -25.29
C PRO A 182 1.96 16.21 -24.67
N ASP A 183 1.86 16.59 -23.41
CA ASP A 183 0.59 16.56 -22.64
C ASP A 183 -0.54 17.42 -23.24
N ASP A 184 -0.21 18.57 -23.83
CA ASP A 184 -1.17 19.46 -24.49
C ASP A 184 -1.68 18.87 -25.82
N VAL A 185 -0.82 18.20 -26.58
CA VAL A 185 -1.19 17.47 -27.80
C VAL A 185 -1.97 16.21 -27.47
N TYR A 186 -1.57 15.47 -26.43
CA TYR A 186 -2.28 14.28 -25.96
C TYR A 186 -3.73 14.60 -25.66
N ARG A 187 -3.99 15.67 -24.87
CA ARG A 187 -5.35 16.10 -24.56
C ARG A 187 -6.14 16.44 -25.82
N GLU A 188 -5.52 17.16 -26.75
CA GLU A 188 -6.15 17.56 -28.02
C GLU A 188 -6.60 16.35 -28.87
N LEU A 189 -5.72 15.35 -29.02
CA LEU A 189 -6.01 14.13 -29.79
C LEU A 189 -6.95 13.17 -29.04
N ALA A 190 -6.79 13.04 -27.72
CA ALA A 190 -7.64 12.20 -26.88
C ALA A 190 -9.08 12.75 -26.81
N ASP A 191 -9.25 14.06 -26.66
CA ASP A 191 -10.57 14.70 -26.68
C ASP A 191 -11.27 14.49 -28.03
N LEU A 192 -10.53 14.59 -29.14
CA LEU A 192 -11.05 14.28 -30.47
C LEU A 192 -11.48 12.80 -30.56
N ALA A 193 -10.65 11.86 -30.13
CA ALA A 193 -10.98 10.43 -30.13
C ALA A 193 -12.24 10.14 -29.29
N HIS A 194 -12.31 10.67 -28.06
CA HIS A 194 -13.47 10.51 -27.17
C HIS A 194 -14.75 11.14 -27.76
N SER A 195 -14.65 12.28 -28.46
CA SER A 195 -15.79 12.89 -29.15
C SER A 195 -16.38 11.97 -30.22
N LEU A 196 -15.51 11.19 -30.88
CA LEU A 196 -15.86 10.16 -31.86
C LEU A 196 -16.28 8.82 -31.21
N GLY A 197 -16.36 8.77 -29.88
CA GLY A 197 -16.65 7.55 -29.12
C GLY A 197 -15.52 6.53 -29.09
N MET A 198 -14.36 6.84 -29.69
CA MET A 198 -13.19 5.97 -29.64
C MET A 198 -12.46 6.14 -28.31
N GLU A 199 -11.78 5.08 -27.87
CA GLU A 199 -10.90 5.11 -26.70
C GLU A 199 -9.41 5.23 -27.13
N VAL A 200 -8.53 5.58 -26.20
CA VAL A 200 -7.09 5.77 -26.48
C VAL A 200 -6.27 4.71 -25.77
N LEU A 201 -5.49 3.93 -26.53
CA LEU A 201 -4.39 3.14 -25.99
C LEU A 201 -3.18 4.06 -25.79
N THR A 202 -2.87 4.37 -24.55
CA THR A 202 -1.78 5.28 -24.17
C THR A 202 -0.49 4.50 -23.94
N GLU A 203 0.44 4.56 -24.88
CA GLU A 203 1.67 3.80 -24.81
C GLU A 203 2.74 4.50 -23.97
N VAL A 204 3.35 3.72 -23.06
CA VAL A 204 4.43 4.10 -22.16
C VAL A 204 5.56 3.07 -22.21
N SER A 205 6.78 3.55 -21.99
CA SER A 205 8.00 2.74 -21.99
C SER A 205 8.89 3.01 -20.78
N THR A 206 8.56 4.01 -19.97
CA THR A 206 9.32 4.44 -18.79
C THR A 206 8.41 4.75 -17.59
N PRO A 207 8.93 4.72 -16.34
CA PRO A 207 8.17 5.12 -15.16
C PRO A 207 7.63 6.57 -15.23
N GLN A 208 8.39 7.47 -15.86
CA GLN A 208 8.01 8.87 -16.02
C GLN A 208 6.80 9.01 -16.97
N GLU A 209 6.77 8.23 -18.06
CA GLU A 209 5.62 8.18 -18.97
C GLU A 209 4.42 7.54 -18.29
N MET A 210 4.59 6.50 -17.47
CA MET A 210 3.51 5.92 -16.67
C MET A 210 2.89 6.96 -15.71
N HIS A 211 3.73 7.75 -15.04
CA HIS A 211 3.24 8.86 -14.22
C HIS A 211 2.50 9.92 -15.05
N ARG A 212 3.00 10.27 -16.25
CA ARG A 212 2.30 11.19 -17.16
C ARG A 212 0.94 10.64 -17.59
N ALA A 213 0.85 9.35 -17.92
CA ALA A 213 -0.42 8.69 -18.27
C ALA A 213 -1.44 8.79 -17.12
N SER A 214 -0.99 8.60 -15.87
CA SER A 214 -1.83 8.78 -14.68
C SER A 214 -2.35 10.21 -14.53
N VAL A 215 -1.48 11.22 -14.66
CA VAL A 215 -1.87 12.65 -14.59
C VAL A 215 -2.83 13.05 -15.71
N LEU A 216 -2.68 12.44 -16.89
CA LEU A 216 -3.54 12.66 -18.05
C LEU A 216 -4.87 11.90 -17.99
N GLY A 217 -5.08 11.05 -16.98
CA GLY A 217 -6.30 10.27 -16.80
C GLY A 217 -6.49 9.18 -17.87
N ALA A 218 -5.40 8.57 -18.34
CA ALA A 218 -5.47 7.51 -19.35
C ALA A 218 -6.23 6.28 -18.85
N GLU A 219 -7.28 5.87 -19.57
CA GLU A 219 -8.13 4.73 -19.21
C GLU A 219 -7.59 3.38 -19.71
N VAL A 220 -6.85 3.38 -20.82
CA VAL A 220 -6.17 2.20 -21.37
C VAL A 220 -4.70 2.54 -21.57
N ILE A 221 -3.81 1.76 -20.95
CA ILE A 221 -2.36 2.02 -20.95
C ILE A 221 -1.64 0.81 -21.52
N GLY A 222 -0.78 1.05 -22.52
CA GLY A 222 0.06 0.05 -23.15
C GLY A 222 1.51 0.15 -22.67
N ILE A 223 2.08 -0.94 -22.16
CA ILE A 223 3.50 -1.02 -21.80
C ILE A 223 4.27 -1.59 -22.99
N ASN A 224 5.09 -0.76 -23.63
CA ASN A 224 5.92 -1.19 -24.74
C ASN A 224 7.22 -1.83 -24.24
N ASN A 225 7.29 -3.16 -24.30
CA ASN A 225 8.47 -3.95 -23.92
C ASN A 225 9.66 -3.75 -24.87
N ARG A 226 9.48 -3.07 -26.00
CA ARG A 226 10.56 -2.75 -26.92
C ARG A 226 11.24 -1.45 -26.52
N ASP A 227 12.55 -1.51 -26.32
CA ASP A 227 13.35 -0.30 -26.22
C ASP A 227 13.44 0.37 -27.60
N LEU A 228 13.00 1.62 -27.72
CA LEU A 228 12.94 2.31 -29.01
C LEU A 228 14.29 2.91 -29.43
N ARG A 229 15.31 2.86 -28.57
CA ARG A 229 16.70 3.20 -28.89
C ARG A 229 17.48 2.00 -29.39
N THR A 230 17.33 0.84 -28.74
CA THR A 230 18.10 -0.38 -29.07
C THR A 230 17.32 -1.39 -29.92
N LEU A 231 15.99 -1.26 -30.01
CA LEU A 231 15.04 -2.21 -30.60
C LEU A 231 14.97 -3.57 -29.89
N GLU A 232 15.73 -3.76 -28.82
CA GLU A 232 15.66 -4.96 -27.98
C GLU A 232 14.32 -5.03 -27.27
N THR A 233 13.84 -6.24 -27.02
CA THR A 233 12.55 -6.47 -26.39
C THR A 233 12.76 -7.24 -25.10
N ASP A 234 12.26 -6.69 -24.00
CA ASP A 234 12.37 -7.29 -22.68
C ASP A 234 11.02 -7.27 -21.96
N LEU A 235 10.47 -8.46 -21.73
CA LEU A 235 9.19 -8.62 -21.04
C LEU A 235 9.27 -8.20 -19.56
N ALA A 236 10.48 -8.13 -18.99
CA ALA A 236 10.69 -7.63 -17.62
C ALA A 236 10.24 -6.17 -17.45
N ARG A 237 10.16 -5.41 -18.55
CA ARG A 237 9.61 -4.04 -18.51
C ARG A 237 8.12 -4.02 -18.15
N THR A 238 7.33 -4.99 -18.62
CA THR A 238 5.93 -5.12 -18.18
C THR A 238 5.88 -5.45 -16.70
N GLU A 239 6.75 -6.32 -16.22
CA GLU A 239 6.87 -6.68 -14.80
C GLU A 239 7.24 -5.46 -13.93
N GLU A 240 8.13 -4.59 -14.42
CA GLU A 240 8.56 -3.36 -13.74
C GLU A 240 7.49 -2.27 -13.74
N LEU A 241 6.81 -2.04 -14.88
CA LEU A 241 5.90 -0.91 -15.05
C LEU A 241 4.45 -1.23 -14.67
N ALA A 242 4.00 -2.48 -14.74
CA ALA A 242 2.62 -2.85 -14.41
C ALA A 242 2.21 -2.44 -12.97
N PRO A 243 3.06 -2.59 -11.94
CA PRO A 243 2.76 -2.12 -10.58
C PRO A 243 2.64 -0.60 -10.44
N LEU A 244 3.14 0.18 -11.41
CA LEU A 244 3.09 1.64 -11.42
C LEU A 244 1.83 2.19 -12.09
N ALA A 245 1.02 1.33 -12.70
CA ALA A 245 -0.18 1.74 -13.43
C ALA A 245 -1.26 2.32 -12.49
N PRO A 246 -1.98 3.38 -12.90
CA PRO A 246 -3.07 3.94 -12.11
C PRO A 246 -4.21 2.93 -11.91
N ALA A 247 -4.84 2.97 -10.74
CA ALA A 247 -5.95 2.08 -10.41
C ALA A 247 -7.15 2.28 -11.37
N GLY A 248 -7.75 1.18 -11.81
CA GLY A 248 -8.92 1.19 -12.70
C GLY A 248 -8.60 1.32 -14.19
N ALA A 249 -7.37 1.70 -14.55
CA ALA A 249 -6.91 1.67 -15.93
C ALA A 249 -6.79 0.24 -16.44
N VAL A 250 -7.11 0.01 -17.71
CA VAL A 250 -6.89 -1.24 -18.42
C VAL A 250 -5.43 -1.29 -18.86
N LEU A 251 -4.69 -2.32 -18.46
CA LEU A 251 -3.26 -2.42 -18.76
C LEU A 251 -3.00 -3.46 -19.84
N VAL A 252 -2.23 -3.07 -20.85
CA VAL A 252 -1.88 -3.91 -22.00
C VAL A 252 -0.37 -4.11 -22.03
N GLY A 253 0.09 -5.37 -22.02
CA GLY A 253 1.50 -5.70 -22.31
C GLY A 253 1.73 -5.76 -23.81
N GLU A 254 2.61 -4.90 -24.35
CA GLU A 254 2.88 -4.80 -25.78
C GLU A 254 4.29 -5.23 -26.15
N SER A 255 4.44 -5.80 -27.35
CA SER A 255 5.70 -6.29 -27.92
C SER A 255 6.32 -7.48 -27.16
N GLY A 256 6.93 -8.40 -27.89
CA GLY A 256 7.77 -9.48 -27.33
C GLY A 256 7.05 -10.74 -26.94
N VAL A 257 5.72 -10.71 -26.78
CA VAL A 257 4.92 -11.92 -26.54
C VAL A 257 4.91 -12.76 -27.82
N GLY A 258 5.51 -13.94 -27.77
CA GLY A 258 5.70 -14.80 -28.94
C GLY A 258 5.28 -16.25 -28.73
N ALA A 259 5.36 -16.73 -27.49
CA ALA A 259 5.11 -18.11 -27.12
C ALA A 259 4.07 -18.22 -25.98
N PRO A 260 3.46 -19.41 -25.80
CA PRO A 260 2.60 -19.71 -24.65
C PRO A 260 3.22 -19.39 -23.28
N ASP A 261 4.54 -19.54 -23.13
CA ASP A 261 5.23 -19.20 -21.88
C ASP A 261 5.28 -17.70 -21.61
N ASP A 262 5.36 -16.86 -22.65
CA ASP A 262 5.31 -15.40 -22.50
C ASP A 262 3.92 -14.95 -22.03
N VAL A 263 2.86 -15.60 -22.55
CA VAL A 263 1.48 -15.37 -22.11
C VAL A 263 1.32 -15.74 -20.64
N ARG A 264 1.85 -16.91 -20.23
CA ARG A 264 1.82 -17.34 -18.83
C ARG A 264 2.64 -16.41 -17.92
N ARG A 265 3.81 -15.97 -18.36
CA ARG A 265 4.72 -15.09 -17.63
C ARG A 265 4.06 -13.76 -17.29
N LEU A 266 3.35 -13.17 -18.24
CA LEU A 266 2.71 -11.87 -18.05
C LEU A 266 1.26 -11.97 -17.56
N SER A 267 0.70 -13.19 -17.55
CA SER A 267 -0.61 -13.45 -16.94
C SER A 267 -0.58 -13.08 -15.47
N GLY A 268 -1.59 -12.35 -15.00
CA GLY A 268 -1.62 -11.84 -13.63
C GLY A 268 -1.19 -10.38 -13.48
N LEU A 269 -0.43 -9.84 -14.43
CA LEU A 269 0.10 -8.46 -14.36
C LEU A 269 -0.72 -7.45 -15.17
N VAL A 270 -1.27 -7.89 -16.30
CA VAL A 270 -1.96 -7.05 -17.28
C VAL A 270 -3.39 -7.53 -17.55
N ASP A 271 -4.26 -6.63 -17.99
CA ASP A 271 -5.60 -6.97 -18.47
C ASP A 271 -5.58 -7.62 -19.86
N ALA A 272 -4.60 -7.25 -20.69
CA ALA A 272 -4.48 -7.78 -22.03
C ALA A 272 -3.03 -7.89 -22.52
N LEU A 273 -2.80 -8.75 -23.51
CA LEU A 273 -1.54 -8.89 -24.22
C LEU A 273 -1.74 -8.60 -25.69
N LEU A 274 -0.91 -7.72 -26.25
CA LEU A 274 -0.90 -7.42 -27.67
C LEU A 274 0.18 -8.25 -28.37
N VAL A 275 -0.27 -9.17 -29.22
CA VAL A 275 0.58 -10.12 -29.93
C VAL A 275 0.55 -9.86 -31.42
N GLY A 276 1.71 -9.82 -32.07
CA GLY A 276 1.78 -9.56 -33.51
C GLY A 276 2.77 -10.41 -34.31
N SER A 277 4.07 -10.30 -34.02
CA SER A 277 5.10 -10.81 -34.97
C SER A 277 5.14 -12.35 -35.02
N SER A 278 4.78 -13.01 -33.93
CA SER A 278 4.64 -14.46 -33.87
C SER A 278 3.40 -14.96 -34.62
N LEU A 279 2.31 -14.19 -34.62
CA LEU A 279 1.06 -14.54 -35.29
C LEU A 279 1.12 -14.29 -36.80
N SER A 280 1.45 -13.05 -37.21
CA SER A 280 1.44 -12.67 -38.63
C SER A 280 2.53 -13.38 -39.45
N GLY A 281 3.58 -13.89 -38.79
CA GLY A 281 4.66 -14.65 -39.43
C GLY A 281 4.54 -16.17 -39.26
N ALA A 282 3.45 -16.66 -38.65
CA ALA A 282 3.24 -18.09 -38.48
C ALA A 282 2.84 -18.76 -39.81
N PRO A 283 3.26 -20.02 -40.07
CA PRO A 283 2.76 -20.80 -41.19
C PRO A 283 1.24 -21.02 -41.14
N ASP A 284 0.68 -21.14 -39.93
CA ASP A 284 -0.76 -21.22 -39.65
C ASP A 284 -1.11 -20.20 -38.54
N PRO A 285 -1.57 -19.00 -38.92
CA PRO A 285 -1.93 -17.95 -37.96
C PRO A 285 -3.10 -18.33 -37.05
N ALA A 286 -4.05 -19.14 -37.53
CA ALA A 286 -5.19 -19.61 -36.74
C ALA A 286 -4.74 -20.59 -35.64
N GLU A 287 -3.81 -21.49 -35.96
CA GLU A 287 -3.23 -22.39 -34.97
C GLU A 287 -2.38 -21.63 -33.94
N ALA A 288 -1.52 -20.69 -34.37
CA ALA A 288 -0.72 -19.87 -33.46
C ALA A 288 -1.60 -19.01 -32.51
N ALA A 289 -2.69 -18.44 -33.03
CA ALA A 289 -3.68 -17.72 -32.25
C ALA A 289 -4.35 -18.63 -31.21
N ARG A 290 -4.76 -19.84 -31.62
CA ARG A 290 -5.33 -20.84 -30.72
C ARG A 290 -4.36 -21.25 -29.63
N GLU A 291 -3.09 -21.49 -29.95
CA GLU A 291 -2.07 -21.89 -28.98
C GLU A 291 -1.87 -20.83 -27.88
N LEU A 292 -1.73 -19.56 -28.28
CA LEU A 292 -1.61 -18.46 -27.34
C LEU A 292 -2.87 -18.27 -26.50
N ALA A 293 -4.06 -18.40 -27.10
CA ALA A 293 -5.32 -18.33 -26.37
C ALA A 293 -5.47 -19.46 -25.34
N THR A 294 -5.05 -20.68 -25.69
CA THR A 294 -5.05 -21.82 -24.75
C THR A 294 -3.99 -21.72 -23.65
N ALA A 295 -2.98 -20.86 -23.85
CA ALA A 295 -1.94 -20.61 -22.86
C ALA A 295 -2.39 -19.69 -21.73
N VAL A 296 -3.49 -18.94 -21.92
CA VAL A 296 -4.13 -18.15 -20.89
C VAL A 296 -4.64 -19.10 -19.79
N PRO A 297 -4.12 -19.02 -18.55
CA PRO A 297 -4.48 -19.97 -17.50
C PRO A 297 -5.99 -19.99 -17.19
N LEU A 298 -6.60 -21.17 -17.14
CA LEU A 298 -8.01 -21.34 -16.75
C LEU A 298 -8.22 -21.02 -15.26
N PRO A 299 -9.44 -20.61 -14.83
CA PRO A 299 -9.72 -20.37 -13.42
C PRO A 299 -9.64 -21.70 -12.68
N GLN A 300 -8.62 -21.87 -11.83
CA GLN A 300 -8.53 -23.04 -10.96
C GLN A 300 -9.36 -22.79 -9.69
N GLY A 301 -10.41 -23.60 -9.51
CA GLY A 301 -11.01 -23.80 -8.20
C GLY A 301 -10.02 -24.50 -7.27
N GLU A 302 -10.16 -24.27 -5.98
CA GLU A 302 -9.33 -24.82 -4.91
C GLU A 302 -8.83 -26.25 -5.18
N GLY A 303 -7.51 -26.43 -5.19
CA GLY A 303 -6.86 -27.73 -5.00
C GLY A 303 -5.88 -28.19 -6.07
N ALA A 304 -4.63 -28.38 -5.64
CA ALA A 304 -3.56 -29.17 -6.24
C ALA A 304 -2.93 -28.63 -7.55
N SER A 305 -1.87 -27.84 -7.40
CA SER A 305 -0.86 -27.63 -8.45
C SER A 305 0.22 -28.71 -8.34
N SER A 306 0.30 -29.59 -9.35
CA SER A 306 1.44 -30.45 -9.62
C SER A 306 2.52 -29.65 -10.36
N SER A 307 3.72 -29.52 -9.78
CA SER A 307 4.87 -28.87 -10.39
C SER A 307 5.67 -29.81 -11.32
N PRO A 308 6.43 -29.28 -12.30
CA PRO A 308 7.39 -30.08 -13.05
C PRO A 308 8.66 -30.27 -12.22
N LEU A 309 9.06 -31.53 -12.02
CA LEU A 309 10.29 -31.90 -11.31
C LEU A 309 11.52 -31.65 -12.19
N ASP A 310 12.56 -31.02 -11.62
CA ASP A 310 13.90 -31.02 -12.22
C ASP A 310 14.69 -32.28 -11.80
N ARG A 311 15.86 -32.52 -12.42
CA ARG A 311 16.64 -33.78 -12.32
C ARG A 311 17.07 -34.22 -10.91
N ASP A 312 16.91 -33.37 -9.89
CA ASP A 312 17.18 -33.66 -8.47
C ASP A 312 15.96 -33.50 -7.53
N GLY A 313 14.75 -33.26 -8.07
CA GLY A 313 13.50 -33.41 -7.32
C GLY A 313 13.17 -32.35 -6.25
N GLN A 314 13.58 -31.09 -6.42
CA GLN A 314 13.16 -29.96 -5.57
C GLN A 314 12.29 -28.95 -6.33
N GLU A 315 11.17 -28.56 -5.74
CA GLU A 315 10.32 -27.44 -6.19
C GLU A 315 11.01 -26.11 -5.85
N THR A 316 11.28 -25.26 -6.84
CA THR A 316 11.62 -23.85 -6.60
C THR A 316 10.50 -22.98 -7.15
N GLY A 317 9.53 -22.62 -6.30
CA GLY A 317 8.61 -21.53 -6.61
C GLY A 317 9.38 -20.21 -6.71
N HIS A 318 9.03 -19.35 -7.67
CA HIS A 318 9.62 -18.01 -7.73
C HIS A 318 9.19 -17.21 -6.50
N HIS A 319 10.17 -16.64 -5.77
CA HIS A 319 9.92 -15.67 -4.70
C HIS A 319 9.76 -14.24 -5.27
N PRO A 320 8.98 -13.38 -4.61
CA PRO A 320 8.11 -13.69 -3.48
C PRO A 320 6.87 -14.51 -3.91
N ARG A 321 6.47 -15.48 -3.09
CA ARG A 321 5.32 -16.37 -3.33
C ARG A 321 3.98 -15.74 -2.98
N LEU A 322 3.97 -14.75 -2.09
CA LEU A 322 2.83 -13.91 -1.71
C LEU A 322 3.03 -12.50 -2.28
N PRO A 323 1.94 -11.74 -2.51
CA PRO A 323 2.06 -10.36 -2.94
C PRO A 323 2.90 -9.53 -1.97
N ALA A 324 4.04 -9.03 -2.44
CA ALA A 324 4.92 -8.18 -1.65
C ALA A 324 4.40 -6.75 -1.49
N PHE A 325 3.37 -6.36 -2.27
CA PHE A 325 2.84 -5.01 -2.31
C PHE A 325 1.33 -4.96 -2.04
N PHE A 326 0.90 -3.89 -1.38
CA PHE A 326 -0.46 -3.41 -1.22
C PHE A 326 -0.64 -2.19 -2.11
N GLY A 327 -1.17 -2.39 -3.32
CA GLY A 327 -1.13 -1.35 -4.36
C GLY A 327 0.33 -0.91 -4.61
N PRO A 328 0.67 0.38 -4.50
CA PRO A 328 2.03 0.87 -4.71
C PRO A 328 2.97 0.73 -3.49
N TYR A 329 2.47 0.24 -2.34
CA TYR A 329 3.17 0.22 -1.06
C TYR A 329 3.65 -1.17 -0.67
N GLY A 330 4.79 -1.30 0.03
CA GLY A 330 5.37 -2.59 0.43
C GLY A 330 6.72 -2.83 -0.22
N GLY A 331 6.96 -4.06 -0.68
CA GLY A 331 8.19 -4.51 -1.33
C GLY A 331 9.26 -5.05 -0.37
N GLN A 332 10.41 -5.40 -0.94
CA GLN A 332 11.60 -5.88 -0.23
C GLN A 332 12.79 -4.95 -0.50
N PHE A 333 12.72 -3.71 -0.01
CA PHE A 333 13.77 -2.70 -0.18
C PHE A 333 14.91 -2.88 0.81
N VAL A 334 15.53 -4.06 0.80
CA VAL A 334 16.63 -4.46 1.69
C VAL A 334 17.90 -4.77 0.91
N PRO A 335 19.08 -4.82 1.56
CA PRO A 335 20.26 -5.38 0.93
C PRO A 335 20.03 -6.81 0.44
N GLU A 336 20.59 -7.15 -0.71
CA GLU A 336 20.49 -8.48 -1.36
C GLU A 336 20.80 -9.64 -0.40
N LEU A 337 21.72 -9.43 0.54
CA LEU A 337 22.11 -10.41 1.57
C LEU A 337 20.95 -10.88 2.46
N LEU A 338 19.88 -10.08 2.59
CA LEU A 338 18.71 -10.41 3.41
C LEU A 338 17.60 -11.09 2.61
N ILE A 339 17.64 -11.09 1.28
CA ILE A 339 16.59 -11.71 0.44
C ILE A 339 16.41 -13.20 0.77
N PRO A 340 17.47 -14.03 0.86
CA PRO A 340 17.29 -15.44 1.21
C PRO A 340 16.65 -15.68 2.59
N ALA A 341 16.87 -14.77 3.54
CA ALA A 341 16.27 -14.86 4.87
C ALA A 341 14.77 -14.49 4.86
N LEU A 342 14.38 -13.54 4.00
CA LEU A 342 12.98 -13.17 3.79
C LEU A 342 12.22 -14.26 3.02
N ASP A 343 12.85 -14.84 2.00
CA ASP A 343 12.29 -15.95 1.22
C ASP A 343 12.06 -17.18 2.11
N GLN A 344 13.05 -17.55 2.93
CA GLN A 344 12.90 -18.63 3.92
C GLN A 344 11.75 -18.36 4.90
N LEU A 345 11.62 -17.11 5.37
CA LEU A 345 10.56 -16.72 6.29
C LEU A 345 9.18 -16.82 5.61
N GLU A 346 9.08 -16.41 4.35
CA GLU A 346 7.86 -16.50 3.56
C GLU A 346 7.42 -17.95 3.37
N ASP A 347 8.35 -18.82 2.94
CA ASP A 347 8.08 -20.25 2.79
C ASP A 347 7.61 -20.88 4.09
N ALA A 348 8.35 -20.63 5.18
CA ALA A 348 8.00 -21.17 6.48
C ALA A 348 6.62 -20.70 6.95
N PHE A 349 6.25 -19.45 6.63
CA PHE A 349 4.93 -18.91 6.92
C PHE A 349 3.82 -19.58 6.10
N ILE A 350 4.00 -19.73 4.78
CA ILE A 350 3.05 -20.41 3.90
C ILE A 350 2.83 -21.85 4.36
N ASP A 351 3.92 -22.57 4.62
CA ASP A 351 3.88 -23.96 5.09
C ASP A 351 3.18 -24.08 6.45
N ALA A 352 3.43 -23.15 7.36
CA ALA A 352 2.79 -23.12 8.68
C ALA A 352 1.29 -22.82 8.60
N GLN A 353 0.87 -21.95 7.69
CA GLN A 353 -0.55 -21.64 7.47
C GLN A 353 -1.31 -22.85 6.91
N ALA A 354 -0.65 -23.69 6.10
CA ALA A 354 -1.22 -24.92 5.57
C ALA A 354 -1.19 -26.10 6.55
N ASP A 355 -0.45 -26.00 7.66
CA ASP A 355 -0.23 -27.07 8.64
C ASP A 355 -1.24 -27.00 9.81
N PRO A 356 -2.20 -27.93 9.91
CA PRO A 356 -3.19 -27.92 11.00
C PRO A 356 -2.55 -28.10 12.38
N THR A 357 -1.37 -28.72 12.48
CA THR A 357 -0.69 -28.92 13.75
C THR A 357 -0.10 -27.61 14.28
N PHE A 358 0.45 -26.78 13.39
CA PHE A 358 0.91 -25.43 13.72
C PHE A 358 -0.27 -24.56 14.20
N ALA A 359 -1.38 -24.57 13.46
CA ALA A 359 -2.58 -23.83 13.84
C ALA A 359 -3.12 -24.27 15.20
N ALA A 360 -3.13 -25.58 15.50
CA ALA A 360 -3.58 -26.12 16.78
C ALA A 360 -2.65 -25.73 17.95
N GLU A 361 -1.33 -25.73 17.74
CA GLU A 361 -0.36 -25.28 18.75
C GLU A 361 -0.49 -23.78 19.02
N LEU A 362 -0.55 -22.97 17.96
CA LEU A 362 -0.73 -21.52 18.08
C LEU A 362 -2.03 -21.18 18.80
N GLU A 363 -3.16 -21.79 18.44
CA GLU A 363 -4.45 -21.57 19.09
C GLU A 363 -4.43 -22.02 20.56
N THR A 364 -3.76 -23.14 20.86
CA THR A 364 -3.59 -23.62 22.25
C THR A 364 -2.84 -22.58 23.08
N LEU A 365 -1.76 -22.01 22.55
CA LEU A 365 -0.95 -21.01 23.23
C LEU A 365 -1.69 -19.65 23.31
N MET A 366 -2.38 -19.23 22.25
CA MET A 366 -3.24 -18.04 22.29
C MET A 366 -4.30 -18.16 23.40
N THR A 367 -4.96 -19.32 23.52
CA THR A 367 -5.99 -19.53 24.53
C THR A 367 -5.41 -19.68 25.93
N ARG A 368 -4.47 -20.62 26.13
CA ARG A 368 -4.03 -21.06 27.47
C ARG A 368 -2.89 -20.25 28.06
N TYR A 369 -2.10 -19.58 27.21
CA TYR A 369 -0.97 -18.76 27.66
C TYR A 369 -1.28 -17.26 27.52
N LEU A 370 -1.77 -16.81 26.37
CA LEU A 370 -2.12 -15.40 26.17
C LEU A 370 -3.47 -15.01 26.80
N GLY A 371 -4.35 -15.98 27.05
CA GLY A 371 -5.65 -15.74 27.69
C GLY A 371 -6.74 -15.28 26.72
N ARG A 372 -6.64 -15.62 25.43
CA ARG A 372 -7.66 -15.30 24.42
C ARG A 372 -8.92 -16.19 24.58
N PRO A 373 -10.10 -15.73 24.15
CA PRO A 373 -10.39 -14.41 23.56
C PRO A 373 -10.38 -13.28 24.60
N THR A 374 -9.98 -12.08 24.19
CA THR A 374 -10.08 -10.89 25.05
C THR A 374 -11.52 -10.33 25.01
N ALA A 375 -11.95 -9.65 26.06
CA ALA A 375 -13.31 -9.13 26.15
C ALA A 375 -13.58 -7.94 25.20
N VAL A 376 -14.86 -7.75 24.84
CA VAL A 376 -15.38 -6.44 24.39
C VAL A 376 -16.19 -5.85 25.55
N THR A 377 -15.86 -4.63 25.98
CA THR A 377 -16.49 -3.93 27.12
C THR A 377 -17.18 -2.66 26.65
N GLU A 378 -18.50 -2.55 26.81
CA GLU A 378 -19.22 -1.29 26.63
C GLU A 378 -18.94 -0.36 27.81
N LEU A 379 -18.52 0.87 27.52
CA LEU A 379 -18.31 1.91 28.54
C LEU A 379 -19.65 2.31 29.14
N ARG A 380 -19.69 2.44 30.47
CA ARG A 380 -20.94 2.71 31.20
C ARG A 380 -21.14 4.20 31.46
N ASN A 381 -20.05 4.92 31.66
CA ASN A 381 -20.03 6.30 32.11
C ASN A 381 -19.51 7.25 31.02
N LEU A 382 -18.63 6.78 30.14
CA LEU A 382 -18.16 7.55 28.98
C LEU A 382 -19.02 7.27 27.74
N PRO A 383 -19.24 8.28 26.88
CA PRO A 383 -18.73 9.66 26.97
C PRO A 383 -19.50 10.52 27.99
N LEU A 384 -18.82 11.47 28.65
CA LEU A 384 -19.48 12.44 29.56
C LEU A 384 -20.19 13.57 28.79
N GLU A 385 -19.74 13.84 27.56
CA GLU A 385 -20.25 14.86 26.66
C GLU A 385 -20.47 14.22 25.29
N GLY A 386 -21.61 14.52 24.66
CA GLY A 386 -21.99 13.89 23.40
C GLY A 386 -22.77 12.58 23.58
N ASN A 387 -22.96 11.86 22.47
CA ASN A 387 -23.82 10.68 22.42
C ASN A 387 -23.23 9.59 21.53
N ALA A 388 -22.71 8.51 22.12
CA ALA A 388 -22.27 7.31 21.39
C ALA A 388 -22.21 6.10 22.33
N ARG A 389 -22.32 4.90 21.76
CA ARG A 389 -22.04 3.64 22.45
C ARG A 389 -20.59 3.24 22.18
N ILE A 390 -19.71 3.48 23.15
CA ILE A 390 -18.28 3.18 23.01
C ILE A 390 -17.98 1.79 23.58
N LEU A 391 -17.50 0.90 22.72
CA LEU A 391 -17.08 -0.47 23.04
C LEU A 391 -15.56 -0.55 22.99
N LEU A 392 -14.93 -1.19 23.97
CA LEU A 392 -13.49 -1.40 24.01
C LEU A 392 -13.16 -2.87 23.72
N LYS A 393 -12.33 -3.14 22.71
CA LYS A 393 -11.67 -4.44 22.53
C LYS A 393 -10.43 -4.50 23.43
N ARG A 394 -10.49 -5.34 24.47
CA ARG A 394 -9.62 -5.32 25.66
C ARG A 394 -8.29 -6.07 25.47
N GLU A 395 -7.47 -5.63 24.51
CA GLU A 395 -6.11 -6.19 24.33
C GLU A 395 -5.15 -5.85 25.50
N ASP A 396 -5.53 -4.91 26.36
CA ASP A 396 -4.86 -4.64 27.65
C ASP A 396 -4.87 -5.83 28.63
N LEU A 397 -5.80 -6.78 28.45
CA LEU A 397 -5.95 -7.96 29.30
C LEU A 397 -5.18 -9.19 28.81
N VAL A 398 -4.62 -9.15 27.60
CA VAL A 398 -3.81 -10.28 27.09
C VAL A 398 -2.55 -10.42 27.94
N HIS A 399 -2.02 -11.63 28.11
CA HIS A 399 -0.77 -11.83 28.84
C HIS A 399 0.36 -10.98 28.24
N GLY A 400 1.19 -10.38 29.10
CA GLY A 400 2.13 -9.32 28.75
C GLY A 400 1.53 -7.91 28.87
N GLY A 401 0.22 -7.74 28.63
CA GLY A 401 -0.51 -6.48 28.82
C GLY A 401 -0.69 -5.64 27.56
N ALA A 402 -0.41 -6.19 26.38
CA ALA A 402 -0.63 -5.52 25.10
C ALA A 402 -0.77 -6.54 23.96
N HIS A 403 -1.46 -6.13 22.89
CA HIS A 403 -1.68 -6.92 21.67
C HIS A 403 -0.43 -7.63 21.10
N LYS A 404 0.78 -7.09 21.34
CA LYS A 404 2.06 -7.58 20.80
C LYS A 404 2.31 -9.08 21.03
N GLY A 405 1.78 -9.66 22.10
CA GLY A 405 1.90 -11.10 22.36
C GLY A 405 1.36 -11.98 21.22
N ASN A 406 0.32 -11.53 20.51
CA ASN A 406 -0.31 -12.30 19.44
C ASN A 406 0.68 -12.63 18.31
N GLN A 407 1.38 -11.60 17.81
CA GLN A 407 2.27 -11.71 16.66
C GLN A 407 3.63 -12.30 17.02
N VAL A 408 4.12 -12.01 18.23
CA VAL A 408 5.36 -12.60 18.77
C VAL A 408 5.24 -14.11 18.88
N LEU A 409 4.11 -14.61 19.37
CA LEU A 409 3.88 -16.04 19.52
C LEU A 409 3.92 -16.76 18.17
N GLY A 410 3.24 -16.23 17.15
CA GLY A 410 3.26 -16.78 15.80
C GLY A 410 4.67 -16.78 15.19
N GLN A 411 5.37 -15.65 15.24
CA GLN A 411 6.72 -15.54 14.69
C GLN A 411 7.75 -16.42 15.43
N ALA A 412 7.67 -16.54 16.75
CA ALA A 412 8.59 -17.40 17.50
C ALA A 412 8.37 -18.90 17.22
N LEU A 413 7.13 -19.31 16.97
CA LEU A 413 6.82 -20.67 16.49
C LEU A 413 7.37 -20.89 15.07
N LEU A 414 7.24 -19.90 14.16
CA LEU A 414 7.87 -19.96 12.84
C LEU A 414 9.39 -20.10 12.96
N ALA A 415 10.02 -19.32 13.84
CA ALA A 415 11.46 -19.40 14.10
C ALA A 415 11.88 -20.81 14.52
N LYS A 416 11.14 -21.45 15.43
CA LYS A 416 11.39 -22.85 15.82
C LYS A 416 11.21 -23.82 14.66
N ARG A 417 10.17 -23.64 13.84
CA ARG A 417 9.94 -24.47 12.64
C ARG A 417 11.11 -24.35 11.66
N MET A 418 11.66 -23.15 11.49
CA MET A 418 12.85 -22.89 10.68
C MET A 418 14.17 -23.37 11.31
N GLY A 419 14.13 -23.99 12.51
CA GLY A 419 15.32 -24.46 13.22
C GLY A 419 16.18 -23.35 13.83
N LYS A 420 15.65 -22.12 13.93
CA LYS A 420 16.34 -20.99 14.54
C LYS A 420 16.37 -21.18 16.05
N ARG A 421 17.50 -20.81 16.66
CA ARG A 421 17.75 -20.98 18.10
C ARG A 421 17.77 -19.65 18.85
N ARG A 422 17.98 -18.56 18.10
CA ARG A 422 18.10 -17.21 18.62
C ARG A 422 17.07 -16.28 17.98
N ILE A 423 16.49 -15.42 18.80
CA ILE A 423 15.58 -14.35 18.40
C ILE A 423 16.26 -13.01 18.69
N ILE A 424 16.14 -12.09 17.73
CA ILE A 424 16.46 -10.69 17.93
C ILE A 424 15.23 -9.83 17.67
N ALA A 425 15.10 -8.72 18.40
CA ALA A 425 14.05 -7.75 18.19
C ALA A 425 14.50 -6.35 18.62
N GLU A 426 13.90 -5.31 18.05
CA GLU A 426 14.00 -3.94 18.54
C GLU A 426 12.94 -3.63 19.60
N THR A 427 13.11 -2.59 20.40
CA THR A 427 11.99 -2.03 21.17
C THR A 427 12.24 -0.56 21.53
N GLY A 428 11.16 0.23 21.58
CA GLY A 428 11.16 1.62 22.09
C GLY A 428 10.52 1.64 23.47
N ALA A 429 9.18 1.69 23.53
CA ALA A 429 8.43 1.65 24.79
C ALA A 429 8.66 0.39 25.68
N GLY A 430 9.34 -0.64 25.18
CA GLY A 430 9.64 -1.88 25.93
C GLY A 430 8.58 -2.99 25.81
N GLN A 431 7.39 -2.69 25.28
CA GLN A 431 6.30 -3.69 25.18
C GLN A 431 6.60 -4.82 24.20
N HIS A 432 7.15 -4.51 23.02
CA HIS A 432 7.54 -5.52 22.03
C HIS A 432 8.68 -6.40 22.56
N GLY A 433 9.71 -5.78 23.13
CA GLY A 433 10.81 -6.50 23.76
C GLY A 433 10.36 -7.39 24.92
N THR A 434 9.45 -6.91 25.78
CA THR A 434 8.88 -7.70 26.88
C THR A 434 8.08 -8.88 26.35
N ALA A 435 7.24 -8.70 25.34
CA ALA A 435 6.50 -9.80 24.71
C ALA A 435 7.45 -10.84 24.08
N THR A 436 8.51 -10.37 23.42
CA THR A 436 9.54 -11.23 22.80
C THR A 436 10.29 -12.04 23.85
N ALA A 437 10.80 -11.41 24.90
CA ALA A 437 11.47 -12.07 26.02
C ALA A 437 10.56 -13.12 26.70
N MET A 438 9.30 -12.76 26.94
CA MET A 438 8.27 -13.63 27.51
C MET A 438 8.06 -14.91 26.70
N VAL A 439 7.87 -14.78 25.38
CA VAL A 439 7.65 -15.93 24.49
C VAL A 439 8.93 -16.74 24.27
N CYS A 440 10.10 -16.10 24.18
CA CYS A 440 11.37 -16.80 24.06
C CYS A 440 11.66 -17.66 25.30
N ALA A 441 11.39 -17.13 26.49
CA ALA A 441 11.50 -17.88 27.75
C ALA A 441 10.55 -19.09 27.78
N LEU A 442 9.31 -18.93 27.29
CA LEU A 442 8.35 -20.04 27.16
C LEU A 442 8.83 -21.13 26.20
N LEU A 443 9.38 -20.73 25.06
CA LEU A 443 9.70 -21.64 23.95
C LEU A 443 11.13 -22.20 23.98
N GLY A 444 11.97 -21.72 24.91
CA GLY A 444 13.36 -22.11 25.07
C GLY A 444 14.27 -21.55 23.98
N LEU A 445 14.08 -20.29 23.59
CA LEU A 445 14.88 -19.60 22.58
C LEU A 445 15.79 -18.54 23.23
N ASP A 446 17.01 -18.39 22.71
CA ASP A 446 17.89 -17.31 23.12
C ASP A 446 17.30 -15.97 22.63
N CYS A 447 17.30 -14.94 23.46
CA CYS A 447 16.65 -13.66 23.14
C CYS A 447 17.61 -12.49 23.34
N THR A 448 17.79 -11.68 22.30
CA THR A 448 18.51 -10.40 22.37
C THR A 448 17.63 -9.26 21.91
N ILE A 449 17.48 -8.24 22.75
CA ILE A 449 16.64 -7.07 22.48
C ILE A 449 17.54 -5.85 22.31
N TYR A 450 17.43 -5.18 21.16
CA TYR A 450 18.06 -3.90 20.89
C TYR A 450 17.13 -2.77 21.34
N MET A 451 17.65 -1.83 22.12
CA MET A 451 16.85 -0.74 22.67
C MET A 451 17.70 0.53 22.73
N GLY A 452 17.15 1.66 22.27
CA GLY A 452 17.87 2.93 22.31
C GLY A 452 18.26 3.31 23.76
N ALA A 453 19.47 3.85 23.96
CA ALA A 453 19.98 4.15 25.30
C ALA A 453 19.06 5.12 26.08
N THR A 454 18.44 6.08 25.38
CA THR A 454 17.45 7.00 25.96
C THR A 454 16.20 6.25 26.43
N ASP A 455 15.73 5.29 25.63
CA ASP A 455 14.57 4.47 25.95
C ASP A 455 14.85 3.49 27.10
N VAL A 456 16.07 2.92 27.18
CA VAL A 456 16.50 2.05 28.29
C VAL A 456 16.33 2.76 29.63
N VAL A 457 16.78 4.02 29.73
CA VAL A 457 16.64 4.82 30.96
C VAL A 457 15.18 5.16 31.24
N ARG A 458 14.45 5.63 30.21
CA ARG A 458 13.05 6.07 30.35
C ARG A 458 12.10 4.91 30.68
N GLN A 459 12.39 3.70 30.24
CA GLN A 459 11.55 2.51 30.35
C GLN A 459 12.22 1.40 31.20
N ALA A 460 13.04 1.78 32.18
CA ALA A 460 13.77 0.86 33.05
C ALA A 460 12.92 -0.32 33.60
N PRO A 461 11.65 -0.14 34.03
CA PRO A 461 10.82 -1.26 34.47
C PRO A 461 10.57 -2.34 33.40
N ASN A 462 10.56 -1.98 32.12
CA ASN A 462 10.43 -2.97 31.03
C ASN A 462 11.77 -3.64 30.74
N VAL A 463 12.89 -2.92 30.85
CA VAL A 463 14.25 -3.49 30.74
C VAL A 463 14.46 -4.58 31.79
N GLU A 464 14.19 -4.27 33.06
CA GLU A 464 14.32 -5.22 34.16
C GLU A 464 13.41 -6.45 33.98
N ARG A 465 12.20 -6.28 33.41
CA ARG A 465 11.31 -7.41 33.07
C ARG A 465 11.91 -8.30 32.00
N MET A 466 12.50 -7.72 30.95
CA MET A 466 13.14 -8.48 29.87
C MET A 466 14.32 -9.30 30.42
N GLU A 467 15.18 -8.69 31.24
CA GLU A 467 16.33 -9.36 31.87
C GLU A 467 15.89 -10.45 32.86
N LEU A 468 14.83 -10.19 33.64
CA LEU A 468 14.24 -11.20 34.54
C LEU A 468 13.76 -12.44 33.79
N MET A 469 13.28 -12.27 32.55
CA MET A 469 12.86 -13.37 31.67
C MET A 469 14.03 -14.01 30.91
N GLY A 470 15.27 -13.58 31.16
CA GLY A 470 16.49 -14.14 30.59
C GLY A 470 16.89 -13.56 29.23
N ALA A 471 16.25 -12.50 28.77
CA ALA A 471 16.68 -11.81 27.55
C ALA A 471 17.91 -10.93 27.82
N THR A 472 18.80 -10.85 26.83
CA THR A 472 19.90 -9.86 26.83
C THR A 472 19.38 -8.55 26.25
N VAL A 473 19.49 -7.45 26.98
CA VAL A 473 19.14 -6.11 26.46
C VAL A 473 20.42 -5.38 26.06
N VAL A 474 20.48 -4.92 24.81
CA VAL A 474 21.63 -4.20 24.24
C VAL A 474 21.26 -2.73 24.04
N PRO A 475 21.80 -1.82 24.86
CA PRO A 475 21.63 -0.38 24.67
C PRO A 475 22.30 0.10 23.38
N VAL A 476 21.59 0.89 22.58
CA VAL A 476 22.10 1.49 21.33
C VAL A 476 22.32 2.98 21.53
N ASP A 477 23.56 3.44 21.38
CA ASP A 477 23.99 4.83 21.57
C ASP A 477 24.25 5.58 20.25
N SER A 478 24.13 4.90 19.10
CA SER A 478 24.22 5.54 17.80
C SER A 478 23.05 6.48 17.53
N GLY A 479 23.30 7.59 16.84
CA GLY A 479 22.24 8.53 16.45
C GLY A 479 21.63 9.24 17.66
N ALA A 480 20.30 9.23 17.74
CA ALA A 480 19.55 9.82 18.86
C ALA A 480 19.37 8.84 20.03
N GLY A 481 19.78 7.58 19.86
CA GLY A 481 19.58 6.52 20.85
C GLY A 481 18.11 6.19 21.06
N THR A 482 17.35 6.07 19.98
CA THR A 482 15.88 5.82 19.96
C THR A 482 15.51 4.52 19.21
N LEU A 483 14.21 4.24 19.06
CA LEU A 483 13.69 3.07 18.32
C LEU A 483 14.29 2.93 16.90
N LYS A 484 14.46 4.03 16.16
CA LYS A 484 15.05 4.01 14.81
C LYS A 484 16.46 3.41 14.82
N ASP A 485 17.26 3.78 15.82
CA ASP A 485 18.64 3.31 15.94
C ASP A 485 18.69 1.83 16.35
N ALA A 486 17.77 1.42 17.23
CA ALA A 486 17.61 0.01 17.61
C ALA A 486 17.22 -0.91 16.43
N VAL A 487 16.36 -0.45 15.51
CA VAL A 487 16.04 -1.18 14.27
C VAL A 487 17.28 -1.38 13.41
N ASN A 488 18.10 -0.35 13.25
CA ASN A 488 19.32 -0.42 12.44
C ASN A 488 20.32 -1.45 13.01
N GLU A 489 20.52 -1.48 14.33
CA GLU A 489 21.40 -2.46 14.97
C GLU A 489 20.83 -3.89 14.90
N ALA A 490 19.52 -4.07 15.08
CA ALA A 490 18.87 -5.37 14.89
C ALA A 490 19.02 -5.90 13.46
N LEU A 491 18.85 -5.05 12.44
CA LEU A 491 19.06 -5.43 11.04
C LEU A 491 20.53 -5.77 10.73
N ARG A 492 21.49 -5.05 11.33
CA ARG A 492 22.92 -5.35 11.22
C ARG A 492 23.28 -6.70 11.82
N ASP A 493 22.79 -7.00 13.03
CA ASP A 493 22.93 -8.33 13.63
C ASP A 493 22.32 -9.38 12.72
N TRP A 494 21.07 -9.18 12.27
CA TRP A 494 20.40 -10.16 11.42
C TRP A 494 21.19 -10.51 10.17
N THR A 495 21.75 -9.50 9.51
CA THR A 495 22.58 -9.70 8.30
C THR A 495 23.79 -10.60 8.57
N ALA A 496 24.35 -10.56 9.79
CA ALA A 496 25.49 -11.37 10.20
C ALA A 496 25.11 -12.75 10.78
N SER A 497 23.87 -12.94 11.23
CA SER A 497 23.45 -14.10 12.03
C SER A 497 22.20 -14.83 11.52
N PHE A 498 21.62 -14.45 10.37
CA PHE A 498 20.33 -14.98 9.89
C PHE A 498 20.29 -16.51 9.73
N ALA A 499 21.44 -17.18 9.60
CA ALA A 499 21.51 -18.64 9.51
C ALA A 499 20.85 -19.34 10.71
N ASP A 500 21.10 -18.87 11.94
CA ASP A 500 20.56 -19.44 13.18
C ASP A 500 19.70 -18.46 14.01
N THR A 501 19.62 -17.20 13.57
CA THR A 501 18.86 -16.12 14.20
C THR A 501 17.62 -15.73 13.37
N HIS A 502 16.48 -15.55 14.02
CA HIS A 502 15.29 -14.92 13.44
C HIS A 502 15.12 -13.50 13.97
N TYR A 503 14.95 -12.54 13.05
CA TYR A 503 14.54 -11.18 13.40
C TYR A 503 13.02 -11.11 13.56
N LEU A 504 12.58 -10.84 14.79
CA LEU A 504 11.18 -10.75 15.16
C LEU A 504 10.75 -9.27 15.16
N LEU A 505 10.39 -8.78 13.97
CA LEU A 505 9.97 -7.39 13.75
C LEU A 505 8.65 -7.10 14.49
N GLY A 506 8.58 -5.93 15.14
CA GLY A 506 7.53 -5.63 16.12
C GLY A 506 6.23 -5.03 15.62
N THR A 507 6.09 -4.74 14.33
CA THR A 507 4.93 -4.03 13.77
C THR A 507 4.59 -4.44 12.33
N ALA A 508 3.42 -4.05 11.81
CA ALA A 508 2.99 -4.35 10.45
C ALA A 508 3.67 -3.43 9.41
N ALA A 509 5.00 -3.32 9.50
CA ALA A 509 5.85 -2.57 8.58
C ALA A 509 7.08 -3.44 8.22
N GLY A 510 8.10 -2.83 7.63
CA GLY A 510 9.27 -3.57 7.18
C GLY A 510 9.06 -4.26 5.83
N PRO A 511 10.10 -4.94 5.32
CA PRO A 511 10.02 -5.63 4.04
C PRO A 511 9.03 -6.79 4.09
N HIS A 512 8.46 -7.11 2.94
CA HIS A 512 7.75 -8.39 2.76
C HIS A 512 8.67 -9.57 3.18
N PRO A 513 8.17 -10.56 3.95
CA PRO A 513 6.76 -10.84 4.29
C PRO A 513 6.25 -10.28 5.62
N PHE A 514 7.01 -9.44 6.34
CA PHE A 514 6.64 -9.01 7.70
C PHE A 514 5.26 -8.33 7.79
N PRO A 515 4.88 -7.35 6.94
CA PRO A 515 3.56 -6.72 7.03
C PRO A 515 2.41 -7.73 6.99
N THR A 516 2.48 -8.72 6.09
CA THR A 516 1.49 -9.78 5.92
C THR A 516 1.46 -10.72 7.12
N ILE A 517 2.63 -11.20 7.57
CA ILE A 517 2.74 -12.11 8.73
C ILE A 517 2.17 -11.44 9.99
N VAL A 518 2.57 -10.20 10.24
CA VAL A 518 2.15 -9.46 11.43
C VAL A 518 0.65 -9.18 11.40
N ARG A 519 0.07 -8.85 10.24
CA ARG A 519 -1.38 -8.74 10.09
C ARG A 519 -2.07 -10.05 10.42
N GLU A 520 -1.67 -11.17 9.80
CA GLU A 520 -2.37 -12.45 10.00
C GLU A 520 -2.35 -12.89 11.46
N TYR A 521 -1.23 -12.72 12.18
CA TYR A 521 -1.20 -13.06 13.61
C TYR A 521 -1.91 -12.04 14.53
N HIS A 522 -2.17 -10.82 14.05
CA HIS A 522 -3.05 -9.88 14.75
C HIS A 522 -4.52 -9.96 14.35
N ARG A 523 -4.88 -10.63 13.25
CA ARG A 523 -6.24 -10.77 12.74
C ARG A 523 -7.22 -11.38 13.75
N VAL A 524 -6.70 -12.15 14.70
CA VAL A 524 -7.46 -12.68 15.84
C VAL A 524 -8.23 -11.59 16.61
N ILE A 525 -7.71 -10.36 16.66
CA ILE A 525 -8.33 -9.22 17.35
C ILE A 525 -9.69 -8.90 16.73
N SER A 526 -9.72 -8.66 15.42
CA SER A 526 -10.96 -8.32 14.71
C SER A 526 -11.91 -9.52 14.57
N ARG A 527 -11.39 -10.75 14.41
CA ARG A 527 -12.20 -11.99 14.41
C ARG A 527 -13.05 -12.11 15.67
N GLU A 528 -12.41 -11.94 16.82
CA GLU A 528 -13.11 -11.97 18.11
C GLU A 528 -14.03 -10.75 18.28
N ALA A 529 -13.54 -9.55 17.98
CA ALA A 529 -14.27 -8.31 18.19
C ALA A 529 -15.56 -8.27 17.35
N ARG A 530 -15.51 -8.71 16.08
CA ARG A 530 -16.66 -8.80 15.18
C ARG A 530 -17.74 -9.73 15.74
N ALA A 531 -17.36 -10.93 16.16
CA ALA A 531 -18.30 -11.89 16.76
C ALA A 531 -18.91 -11.35 18.07
N GLN A 532 -18.09 -10.73 18.92
CA GLN A 532 -18.53 -10.19 20.21
C GLN A 532 -19.48 -8.99 20.05
N VAL A 533 -19.18 -8.05 19.15
CA VAL A 533 -20.05 -6.88 18.90
C VAL A 533 -21.37 -7.28 18.27
N LEU A 534 -21.36 -8.21 17.30
CA LEU A 534 -22.60 -8.78 16.76
C LEU A 534 -23.44 -9.44 17.86
N GLY A 535 -22.81 -10.20 18.75
CA GLY A 535 -23.49 -10.84 19.88
C GLY A 535 -24.04 -9.84 20.91
N LEU A 536 -23.35 -8.72 21.16
CA LEU A 536 -23.76 -7.70 22.13
C LEU A 536 -24.82 -6.73 21.60
N THR A 537 -24.76 -6.40 20.31
CA THR A 537 -25.52 -5.27 19.74
C THR A 537 -26.51 -5.68 18.66
N GLY A 538 -26.39 -6.90 18.12
CA GLY A 538 -27.21 -7.41 17.02
C GLY A 538 -26.82 -6.86 15.64
N ARG A 539 -25.82 -5.96 15.55
CA ARG A 539 -25.32 -5.39 14.29
C ARG A 539 -23.80 -5.17 14.33
N LEU A 540 -23.21 -4.82 13.18
CA LEU A 540 -21.81 -4.40 13.11
C LEU A 540 -21.64 -2.99 13.73
N PRO A 541 -20.43 -2.64 14.22
CA PRO A 541 -20.17 -1.28 14.67
C PRO A 541 -20.24 -0.29 13.50
N ASP A 542 -20.57 0.96 13.78
CA ASP A 542 -20.56 2.03 12.78
C ASP A 542 -19.11 2.44 12.43
N SER A 543 -18.23 2.44 13.43
CA SER A 543 -16.79 2.68 13.23
C SER A 543 -15.92 1.77 14.09
N VAL A 544 -14.78 1.33 13.56
CA VAL A 544 -13.66 0.72 14.30
C VAL A 544 -12.49 1.67 14.35
N ILE A 545 -11.96 1.88 15.56
CA ILE A 545 -11.00 2.93 15.86
C ILE A 545 -9.76 2.33 16.53
N ALA A 546 -8.57 2.63 16.04
CA ALA A 546 -7.32 2.11 16.59
C ALA A 546 -6.16 3.10 16.40
N CYS A 547 -5.21 3.11 17.35
CA CYS A 547 -4.02 3.95 17.28
C CYS A 547 -3.00 3.39 16.27
N VAL A 548 -2.30 4.27 15.56
CA VAL A 548 -1.38 3.92 14.47
C VAL A 548 0.00 4.53 14.78
N GLY A 549 0.91 3.68 15.25
CA GLY A 549 2.36 3.90 15.11
C GLY A 549 2.81 3.22 13.82
N GLY A 550 3.52 2.09 13.94
CA GLY A 550 3.76 1.23 12.76
C GLY A 550 2.52 0.45 12.26
N GLY A 551 1.40 0.42 12.99
CA GLY A 551 0.10 -0.07 12.51
C GLY A 551 -0.39 -1.46 12.96
N SER A 552 0.40 -2.27 13.69
CA SER A 552 0.05 -3.68 13.93
C SER A 552 -1.28 -3.94 14.65
N ASN A 553 -1.60 -3.18 15.70
CA ASN A 553 -2.91 -3.30 16.38
C ASN A 553 -4.07 -2.86 15.48
N ALA A 554 -3.87 -1.78 14.71
CA ALA A 554 -4.90 -1.19 13.88
C ALA A 554 -5.24 -2.11 12.72
N ILE A 555 -4.25 -2.63 11.99
CA ILE A 555 -4.53 -3.59 10.92
C ILE A 555 -5.15 -4.89 11.44
N GLY A 556 -4.71 -5.36 12.62
CA GLY A 556 -5.35 -6.48 13.31
C GLY A 556 -6.81 -6.25 13.66
N MET A 557 -7.13 -5.02 14.08
CA MET A 557 -8.49 -4.58 14.38
C MET A 557 -9.34 -4.33 13.14
N PHE A 558 -8.72 -3.96 12.01
CA PHE A 558 -9.43 -3.66 10.77
C PHE A 558 -9.68 -4.89 9.90
N ALA A 559 -8.80 -5.90 9.93
CA ALA A 559 -8.76 -6.99 8.96
C ALA A 559 -10.14 -7.61 8.61
N GLU A 560 -10.96 -7.98 9.61
CA GLU A 560 -12.28 -8.58 9.37
C GLU A 560 -13.39 -7.58 8.99
N PHE A 561 -13.11 -6.27 9.04
CA PHE A 561 -14.04 -5.21 8.67
C PHE A 561 -13.66 -4.53 7.34
N ILE A 562 -12.49 -4.81 6.76
CA ILE A 562 -12.05 -4.19 5.48
C ILE A 562 -13.08 -4.39 4.36
N ASN A 563 -13.74 -5.54 4.30
CA ASN A 563 -14.75 -5.81 3.27
C ASN A 563 -16.18 -5.41 3.65
N ASP A 564 -16.39 -4.80 4.83
CA ASP A 564 -17.68 -4.30 5.29
C ASP A 564 -17.77 -2.78 5.01
N PRO A 565 -18.30 -2.32 3.85
CA PRO A 565 -18.27 -0.90 3.46
C PRO A 565 -19.10 0.01 4.38
N GLY A 566 -20.05 -0.57 5.12
CA GLY A 566 -20.83 0.14 6.13
C GLY A 566 -20.10 0.38 7.46
N VAL A 567 -18.87 -0.14 7.59
CA VAL A 567 -18.04 0.03 8.79
C VAL A 567 -16.88 0.97 8.47
N GLU A 568 -16.87 2.14 9.12
CA GLU A 568 -15.78 3.10 8.98
C GLU A 568 -14.52 2.59 9.70
N LEU A 569 -13.36 2.64 9.05
CA LEU A 569 -12.07 2.32 9.68
C LEU A 569 -11.34 3.62 10.00
N VAL A 570 -11.03 3.86 11.27
CA VAL A 570 -10.40 5.10 11.74
C VAL A 570 -9.06 4.80 12.40
N GLY A 571 -7.96 5.13 11.71
CA GLY A 571 -6.61 5.10 12.25
C GLY A 571 -6.25 6.41 12.95
N VAL A 572 -5.64 6.33 14.13
CA VAL A 572 -5.30 7.52 14.92
C VAL A 572 -3.79 7.64 15.10
N GLU A 573 -3.18 8.59 14.40
CA GLU A 573 -1.76 8.93 14.51
C GLU A 573 -1.52 9.96 15.64
N PRO A 574 -0.33 9.96 16.27
CA PRO A 574 0.01 10.97 17.27
C PRO A 574 0.29 12.32 16.59
N ALA A 575 -0.51 13.33 16.90
CA ALA A 575 -0.27 14.71 16.49
C ALA A 575 0.76 15.43 17.39
N GLY A 576 1.23 14.80 18.47
CA GLY A 576 2.24 15.39 19.37
C GLY A 576 1.79 16.75 19.92
N GLU A 577 2.54 17.81 19.60
CA GLU A 577 2.20 19.20 19.98
C GLU A 577 1.23 19.88 19.00
N GLY A 578 0.87 19.21 17.91
CA GLY A 578 -0.04 19.68 16.87
C GLY A 578 0.41 19.29 15.47
N LEU A 579 -0.53 18.97 14.58
CA LEU A 579 -0.26 18.64 13.16
C LEU A 579 0.27 19.83 12.34
N ASP A 580 0.17 21.04 12.86
CA ASP A 580 0.71 22.28 12.32
C ASP A 580 2.13 22.58 12.82
N THR A 581 2.66 21.75 13.72
CA THR A 581 4.03 21.82 14.25
C THR A 581 4.88 20.70 13.65
N PRO A 582 6.23 20.80 13.67
CA PRO A 582 7.09 19.68 13.27
C PRO A 582 7.14 18.55 14.32
N ARG A 583 6.50 18.71 15.48
CA ARG A 583 6.60 17.79 16.61
C ARG A 583 5.37 16.89 16.69
N HIS A 584 5.32 15.92 15.78
CA HIS A 584 4.29 14.89 15.69
C HIS A 584 4.87 13.57 15.17
N GLY A 585 4.07 12.50 15.16
CA GLY A 585 4.43 11.20 14.56
C GLY A 585 3.35 10.73 13.58
N ALA A 586 2.90 11.63 12.69
CA ALA A 586 1.74 11.42 11.82
C ALA A 586 2.12 11.33 10.33
N PRO A 587 2.80 10.24 9.90
CA PRO A 587 3.28 10.08 8.53
C PRO A 587 2.18 10.03 7.48
N ILE A 588 0.97 9.52 7.75
CA ILE A 588 -0.13 9.55 6.78
C ILE A 588 -0.70 10.96 6.66
N ASN A 589 -0.88 11.66 7.79
CA ASN A 589 -1.46 13.01 7.78
C ASN A 589 -0.50 14.08 7.22
N LYS A 590 0.82 13.93 7.43
CA LYS A 590 1.83 14.98 7.18
C LYS A 590 3.11 14.51 6.50
N GLY A 591 3.30 13.20 6.33
CA GLY A 591 4.48 12.65 5.67
C GLY A 591 4.38 12.63 4.15
N LEU A 592 5.39 12.05 3.54
CA LEU A 592 5.50 11.83 2.10
C LEU A 592 5.87 10.37 1.83
N VAL A 593 5.46 9.86 0.67
CA VAL A 593 5.83 8.50 0.25
C VAL A 593 7.34 8.39 0.07
N GLY A 594 7.95 7.35 0.63
CA GLY A 594 9.36 7.01 0.44
C GLY A 594 9.66 5.59 0.92
N ILE A 595 10.93 5.26 1.06
CA ILE A 595 11.39 3.92 1.46
C ILE A 595 12.08 4.05 2.83
N LEU A 596 11.59 3.29 3.81
CA LEU A 596 12.15 3.22 5.15
C LEU A 596 12.06 1.80 5.68
N HIS A 597 13.16 1.33 6.28
CA HIS A 597 13.25 0.02 6.93
C HIS A 597 12.76 -1.16 6.07
N GLY A 598 12.99 -1.13 4.75
CA GLY A 598 12.71 -2.27 3.86
C GLY A 598 11.39 -2.21 3.09
N ALA A 599 10.54 -1.19 3.30
CA ALA A 599 9.30 -1.03 2.54
C ALA A 599 9.09 0.40 2.05
N ARG A 600 8.39 0.51 0.92
CA ARG A 600 7.81 1.76 0.42
C ARG A 600 6.50 2.05 1.15
N SER A 601 6.40 3.20 1.81
CA SER A 601 5.22 3.65 2.57
C SER A 601 5.24 5.17 2.78
N TYR A 602 4.26 5.72 3.49
CA TYR A 602 4.35 7.08 4.04
C TYR A 602 5.40 7.13 5.17
N LEU A 603 6.23 8.18 5.15
CA LEU A 603 7.10 8.53 6.27
C LEU A 603 7.29 10.05 6.40
N MET A 604 7.66 10.50 7.59
CA MET A 604 8.12 11.86 7.85
C MET A 604 9.51 12.03 7.25
N ARG A 605 9.62 12.89 6.23
CA ARG A 605 10.88 13.14 5.53
C ARG A 605 10.93 14.55 4.96
N THR A 606 12.15 15.07 4.87
CA THR A 606 12.43 16.35 4.20
C THR A 606 12.24 16.23 2.68
N SER A 607 12.22 17.38 1.99
CA SER A 607 12.18 17.43 0.52
C SER A 607 13.40 16.76 -0.15
N GLU A 608 14.51 16.64 0.56
CA GLU A 608 15.73 15.95 0.11
C GLU A 608 15.69 14.44 0.36
N GLY A 609 14.60 13.93 0.96
CA GLY A 609 14.41 12.51 1.24
C GLY A 609 15.04 12.01 2.53
N GLN A 610 15.52 12.90 3.41
CA GLN A 610 16.05 12.52 4.73
C GLN A 610 14.91 12.25 5.70
N VAL A 611 15.03 11.18 6.49
CA VAL A 611 14.02 10.80 7.50
C VAL A 611 14.04 11.80 8.66
N GLU A 612 12.90 12.42 8.93
CA GLU A 612 12.72 13.33 10.06
C GLU A 612 12.53 12.57 11.37
N GLU A 613 12.74 13.27 12.49
CA GLU A 613 12.43 12.74 13.81
C GLU A 613 10.93 12.88 14.08
N SER A 614 10.31 11.80 14.54
CA SER A 614 8.94 11.83 15.05
C SER A 614 8.92 12.35 16.49
N PHE A 615 7.73 12.75 16.96
CA PHE A 615 7.53 13.11 18.35
C PHE A 615 6.14 12.70 18.85
N SER A 616 6.09 12.08 20.03
CA SER A 616 4.86 11.85 20.79
C SER A 616 5.15 11.65 22.29
N VAL A 617 4.18 11.96 23.16
CA VAL A 617 4.18 11.48 24.54
C VAL A 617 4.29 9.95 24.60
N SER A 618 3.67 9.26 23.65
CA SER A 618 3.59 7.81 23.60
C SER A 618 4.73 7.22 22.80
N ALA A 619 5.68 6.58 23.50
CA ALA A 619 6.84 5.96 22.85
C ALA A 619 6.47 4.85 21.85
N GLY A 620 5.30 4.22 21.96
CA GLY A 620 4.83 3.21 21.00
C GLY A 620 4.25 3.79 19.70
N LEU A 621 3.95 5.09 19.67
CA LEU A 621 3.51 5.81 18.47
C LEU A 621 4.59 6.72 17.88
N ASP A 622 5.69 6.94 18.61
CA ASP A 622 6.84 7.75 18.19
C ASP A 622 7.69 7.00 17.15
N TYR A 623 7.15 6.91 15.93
CA TYR A 623 7.78 6.27 14.79
C TYR A 623 7.53 7.11 13.52
N PRO A 624 8.57 7.43 12.73
CA PRO A 624 8.41 8.34 11.60
C PRO A 624 7.82 7.69 10.34
N GLY A 625 7.48 6.39 10.35
CA GLY A 625 6.90 5.69 9.21
C GLY A 625 5.59 4.99 9.56
N VAL A 626 4.97 4.34 8.59
CA VAL A 626 3.75 3.55 8.81
C VAL A 626 3.75 2.27 7.97
N GLY A 627 2.99 1.26 8.38
CA GLY A 627 2.81 0.02 7.62
C GLY A 627 2.26 0.26 6.21
N PRO A 628 2.74 -0.47 5.19
CA PRO A 628 2.36 -0.23 3.79
C PRO A 628 0.86 -0.49 3.51
N GLU A 629 0.24 -1.43 4.21
CA GLU A 629 -1.20 -1.68 4.06
C GLU A 629 -2.04 -0.51 4.59
N HIS A 630 -1.56 0.21 5.61
CA HIS A 630 -2.24 1.43 6.07
C HIS A 630 -2.15 2.56 5.05
N ALA A 631 -0.97 2.73 4.42
CA ALA A 631 -0.80 3.67 3.32
C ALA A 631 -1.76 3.36 2.16
N TRP A 632 -1.90 2.08 1.80
CA TRP A 632 -2.85 1.64 0.79
C TRP A 632 -4.32 1.90 1.18
N LEU A 633 -4.70 1.58 2.42
CA LEU A 633 -6.05 1.83 2.91
C LEU A 633 -6.38 3.33 2.97
N SER A 634 -5.38 4.18 3.20
CA SER A 634 -5.53 5.64 3.16
C SER A 634 -5.79 6.13 1.73
N ASP A 635 -4.93 5.76 0.78
CA ASP A 635 -5.00 6.23 -0.60
C ASP A 635 -6.26 5.76 -1.34
N THR A 636 -6.74 4.55 -1.01
CA THR A 636 -8.00 4.03 -1.55
C THR A 636 -9.24 4.64 -0.93
N GLY A 637 -9.08 5.45 0.13
CA GLY A 637 -10.18 5.99 0.92
C GLY A 637 -10.93 4.95 1.77
N ARG A 638 -10.40 3.72 1.89
CA ARG A 638 -11.04 2.67 2.69
C ARG A 638 -10.94 2.95 4.20
N ALA A 639 -9.82 3.50 4.65
CA ALA A 639 -9.63 3.92 6.03
C ALA A 639 -9.30 5.41 6.11
N ARG A 640 -9.84 6.08 7.13
CA ARG A 640 -9.55 7.48 7.44
C ARG A 640 -8.50 7.55 8.54
N TYR A 641 -7.50 8.41 8.37
CA TYR A 641 -6.47 8.65 9.38
C TYR A 641 -6.59 10.06 9.94
N VAL A 642 -6.42 10.20 11.26
CA VAL A 642 -6.53 11.48 11.98
C VAL A 642 -5.40 11.63 12.98
N GLY A 643 -5.07 12.87 13.34
CA GLY A 643 -4.13 13.18 14.41
C GLY A 643 -4.83 13.47 15.74
N ILE A 644 -4.29 12.93 16.84
CA ILE A 644 -4.68 13.29 18.21
C ILE A 644 -3.45 13.82 18.95
N SER A 645 -3.57 14.98 19.59
CA SER A 645 -2.48 15.62 20.34
C SER A 645 -2.17 14.91 21.65
N ASP A 646 -0.98 15.18 22.19
CA ASP A 646 -0.55 14.67 23.49
C ASP A 646 -1.54 15.03 24.62
N ASP A 647 -2.08 16.26 24.61
CA ASP A 647 -3.01 16.74 25.63
C ASP A 647 -4.37 16.04 25.55
N GLU A 648 -4.89 15.82 24.34
CA GLU A 648 -6.13 15.07 24.11
C GLU A 648 -5.99 13.61 24.56
N ALA A 649 -4.86 12.97 24.26
CA ALA A 649 -4.57 11.61 24.71
C ALA A 649 -4.45 11.52 26.24
N ILE A 650 -3.80 12.50 26.89
CA ILE A 650 -3.69 12.55 28.36
C ILE A 650 -5.06 12.72 29.01
N GLU A 651 -5.93 13.55 28.44
CA GLU A 651 -7.28 13.70 28.96
C GLU A 651 -8.09 12.42 28.79
N ALA A 652 -8.03 11.75 27.64
CA ALA A 652 -8.68 10.45 27.44
C ALA A 652 -8.15 9.37 28.41
N PHE A 653 -6.84 9.34 28.67
CA PHE A 653 -6.23 8.47 29.68
C PHE A 653 -6.84 8.70 31.06
N ARG A 654 -6.98 9.97 31.47
CA ARG A 654 -7.56 10.36 32.76
C ARG A 654 -9.04 10.04 32.84
N LEU A 655 -9.80 10.30 31.78
CA LEU A 655 -11.23 10.03 31.72
C LEU A 655 -11.49 8.53 31.88
N LEU A 656 -10.80 7.67 31.12
CA LEU A 656 -10.99 6.23 31.23
C LEU A 656 -10.62 5.70 32.61
N SER A 657 -9.50 6.19 33.16
CA SER A 657 -9.03 5.79 34.49
C SER A 657 -10.02 6.18 35.59
N ARG A 658 -10.60 7.38 35.51
CA ARG A 658 -11.49 7.93 36.54
C ARG A 658 -12.91 7.40 36.45
N HIS A 659 -13.43 7.24 35.23
CA HIS A 659 -14.83 6.94 35.01
C HIS A 659 -15.09 5.46 34.74
N GLU A 660 -14.10 4.70 34.26
CA GLU A 660 -14.28 3.28 33.94
C GLU A 660 -13.36 2.36 34.76
N GLY A 661 -12.41 2.94 35.52
CA GLY A 661 -11.46 2.16 36.32
C GLY A 661 -10.47 1.35 35.49
N ILE A 662 -10.25 1.74 34.23
CA ILE A 662 -9.31 1.11 33.30
C ILE A 662 -8.19 2.11 33.04
N ILE A 663 -6.94 1.73 33.30
CA ILE A 663 -5.76 2.54 33.03
C ILE A 663 -5.23 2.16 31.64
N PRO A 664 -5.51 2.95 30.58
CA PRO A 664 -5.12 2.59 29.22
C PRO A 664 -3.64 2.89 28.99
N ALA A 665 -3.00 2.19 28.06
CA ALA A 665 -1.73 2.65 27.52
C ALA A 665 -1.91 4.01 26.83
N MET A 666 -0.89 4.87 26.87
CA MET A 666 -0.94 6.17 26.19
C MET A 666 -1.18 6.04 24.68
N GLU A 667 -0.72 4.96 24.06
CA GLU A 667 -1.03 4.61 22.67
C GLU A 667 -2.56 4.46 22.49
N SER A 668 -3.19 3.62 23.33
CA SER A 668 -4.63 3.34 23.28
C SER A 668 -5.49 4.55 23.63
N ALA A 669 -4.96 5.45 24.47
CA ALA A 669 -5.65 6.69 24.84
C ALA A 669 -5.86 7.62 23.64
N HIS A 670 -4.98 7.59 22.62
CA HIS A 670 -5.20 8.34 21.37
C HIS A 670 -6.46 7.83 20.63
N ALA A 671 -6.61 6.50 20.52
CA ALA A 671 -7.78 5.91 19.88
C ALA A 671 -9.08 6.24 20.64
N LEU A 672 -9.03 6.23 21.98
CA LEU A 672 -10.18 6.62 22.81
C LEU A 672 -10.50 8.11 22.66
N ALA A 673 -9.49 8.99 22.62
CA ALA A 673 -9.69 10.43 22.45
C ALA A 673 -10.47 10.72 21.16
N GLN A 674 -10.13 10.05 20.06
CA GLN A 674 -10.87 10.16 18.81
C GLN A 674 -12.32 9.67 18.94
N ALA A 675 -12.57 8.56 19.63
CA ALA A 675 -13.93 8.08 19.87
C ALA A 675 -14.77 9.07 20.69
N LEU A 676 -14.17 9.70 21.70
CA LEU A 676 -14.81 10.75 22.50
C LEU A 676 -15.08 12.00 21.65
N ALA A 677 -14.16 12.39 20.77
CA ALA A 677 -14.36 13.50 19.85
C ALA A 677 -15.51 13.23 18.86
N MET A 678 -15.60 12.00 18.32
CA MET A 678 -16.71 11.57 17.47
C MET A 678 -18.04 11.61 18.21
N ALA A 679 -18.08 11.17 19.47
CA ALA A 679 -19.30 11.20 20.26
C ALA A 679 -19.84 12.63 20.49
N ARG A 680 -18.96 13.63 20.63
CA ARG A 680 -19.34 15.04 20.86
C ARG A 680 -20.03 15.70 19.68
N VAL A 681 -19.80 15.20 18.46
CA VAL A 681 -20.36 15.79 17.23
C VAL A 681 -21.62 15.08 16.75
N VAL A 682 -22.07 14.01 17.44
CA VAL A 682 -23.33 13.34 17.15
C VAL A 682 -24.50 14.26 17.52
N PRO A 683 -25.41 14.60 16.57
CA PRO A 683 -26.54 15.48 16.85
C PRO A 683 -27.50 14.93 17.90
N ASP A 684 -28.10 15.84 18.67
CA ASP A 684 -29.15 15.49 19.63
C ASP A 684 -30.35 14.84 18.94
N GLY A 685 -30.79 13.69 19.46
CA GLY A 685 -31.96 12.96 18.97
C GLY A 685 -31.69 11.92 17.88
N GLU A 686 -30.45 11.81 17.40
CA GLU A 686 -30.04 10.69 16.53
C GLU A 686 -29.75 9.41 17.31
N GLU A 687 -29.83 8.26 16.63
CA GLU A 687 -29.45 6.98 17.23
C GLU A 687 -27.95 7.02 17.57
N PRO A 688 -27.54 6.69 18.81
CA PRO A 688 -26.13 6.72 19.18
C PRO A 688 -25.33 5.73 18.32
N PRO A 689 -24.27 6.15 17.62
CA PRO A 689 -23.43 5.25 16.85
C PRO A 689 -22.67 4.31 17.78
N ILE A 690 -22.37 3.12 17.27
CA ILE A 690 -21.57 2.09 17.93
C ILE A 690 -20.11 2.27 17.50
N LEU A 691 -19.28 2.75 18.42
CA LEU A 691 -17.85 2.99 18.19
C LEU A 691 -17.04 1.89 18.87
N LEU A 692 -16.33 1.07 18.10
CA LEU A 692 -15.51 -0.01 18.61
C LEU A 692 -14.02 0.38 18.62
N VAL A 693 -13.48 0.62 19.80
CA VAL A 693 -12.11 1.10 20.02
C VAL A 693 -11.20 -0.07 20.39
N CYS A 694 -10.05 -0.19 19.72
CA CYS A 694 -9.00 -1.11 20.10
C CYS A 694 -8.21 -0.57 21.31
N LEU A 695 -8.42 -1.14 22.49
CA LEU A 695 -7.64 -0.83 23.68
C LEU A 695 -6.35 -1.67 23.66
N SER A 696 -5.39 -1.24 22.85
CA SER A 696 -4.19 -1.98 22.42
C SER A 696 -3.25 -2.43 23.54
N GLY A 697 -3.31 -1.83 24.73
CA GLY A 697 -2.53 -2.21 25.91
C GLY A 697 -2.92 -1.47 27.19
N ARG A 698 -2.34 -1.90 28.32
CA ARG A 698 -2.51 -1.29 29.65
C ARG A 698 -1.45 -0.22 29.95
N GLY A 699 -1.84 0.77 30.76
CA GLY A 699 -1.05 1.97 31.03
C GLY A 699 -0.09 1.92 32.21
N ASP A 700 0.15 0.75 32.82
CA ASP A 700 1.07 0.63 33.95
C ASP A 700 2.46 1.21 33.65
N LYS A 701 2.92 1.06 32.39
CA LYS A 701 4.21 1.60 31.92
C LYS A 701 4.23 3.12 31.79
N ASP A 702 3.07 3.77 31.69
CA ASP A 702 2.95 5.19 31.38
C ASP A 702 2.71 6.05 32.63
N LEU A 703 2.44 5.44 33.80
CA LEU A 703 2.07 6.15 35.02
C LEU A 703 3.08 7.22 35.43
N ASP A 704 4.38 6.88 35.50
CA ASP A 704 5.41 7.83 35.94
C ASP A 704 5.51 9.02 34.96
N GLN A 705 5.38 8.77 33.64
CA GLN A 705 5.42 9.81 32.61
C GLN A 705 4.20 10.72 32.66
N VAL A 706 3.00 10.15 32.75
CA VAL A 706 1.75 10.93 32.84
C VAL A 706 1.72 11.73 34.15
N GLN A 707 2.18 11.13 35.25
CA GLN A 707 2.29 11.83 36.54
C GLN A 707 3.20 13.04 36.44
N ALA A 708 4.38 12.91 35.82
CA ALA A 708 5.32 14.01 35.64
C ALA A 708 4.69 15.16 34.83
N ARG A 709 3.99 14.85 33.73
CA ARG A 709 3.28 15.84 32.91
C ARG A 709 2.14 16.54 33.63
N LEU A 710 1.48 15.88 34.58
CA LEU A 710 0.41 16.46 35.40
C LEU A 710 0.93 17.24 36.63
N GLY A 711 2.24 17.56 36.69
CA GLY A 711 2.83 18.31 37.80
C GLY A 711 3.20 17.44 39.01
N GLY A 712 3.46 16.14 38.79
CA GLY A 712 4.02 15.24 39.80
C GLY A 712 2.99 14.53 40.69
N SER A 713 1.68 14.71 40.46
CA SER A 713 0.65 13.99 41.22
C SER A 713 -0.66 13.83 40.44
N PHE A 714 -1.28 12.65 40.53
CA PHE A 714 -2.63 12.40 40.02
C PHE A 714 -3.74 12.96 40.93
N SER A 715 -3.39 13.40 42.14
CA SER A 715 -4.30 13.95 43.15
C SER A 715 -3.77 15.27 43.72
N THR A 716 -4.65 16.23 43.92
CA THR A 716 -4.33 17.49 44.63
C THR A 716 -4.01 17.26 46.11
N ASP A 717 -4.53 16.19 46.70
CA ASP A 717 -4.19 15.71 48.04
C ASP A 717 -3.66 14.26 47.95
N GLY A 718 -2.38 14.11 47.59
CA GLY A 718 -1.74 12.81 47.35
C GLY A 718 -1.47 12.02 48.63
N ALA A 719 -2.02 10.80 48.73
CA ALA A 719 -1.85 9.94 49.89
C ALA A 719 -0.37 9.57 50.16
N VAL A 720 0.43 9.35 49.10
CA VAL A 720 1.88 9.07 49.23
C VAL A 720 2.60 10.24 49.89
N ALA A 721 2.36 11.48 49.44
CA ALA A 721 2.99 12.65 50.03
C ALA A 721 2.57 12.86 51.49
N ARG A 722 1.29 12.63 51.83
CA ARG A 722 0.83 12.64 53.24
C ARG A 722 1.50 11.54 54.04
N ALA A 723 1.53 10.32 53.53
CA ALA A 723 2.12 9.17 54.20
C ALA A 723 3.62 9.32 54.40
N SER A 724 4.37 9.85 53.43
CA SER A 724 5.80 10.13 53.57
C SER A 724 6.05 11.11 54.72
N ARG A 725 5.29 12.21 54.80
CA ARG A 725 5.36 13.15 55.95
C ARG A 725 5.02 12.46 57.28
N MET A 726 4.00 11.59 57.29
CA MET A 726 3.62 10.83 58.49
C MET A 726 4.72 9.84 58.91
N VAL A 727 5.32 9.11 57.96
CA VAL A 727 6.39 8.13 58.22
C VAL A 727 7.64 8.83 58.76
N GLU A 728 8.02 9.98 58.18
CA GLU A 728 9.09 10.83 58.70
C GLU A 728 8.80 11.27 60.15
N GLN A 729 7.57 11.70 60.43
CA GLN A 729 7.16 12.11 61.79
C GLN A 729 7.07 10.95 62.78
N MET A 730 6.75 9.74 62.33
CA MET A 730 6.59 8.55 63.19
C MET A 730 7.92 7.95 63.66
N GLY A 731 9.04 8.26 63.00
CA GLY A 731 10.39 7.81 63.40
C GLY A 731 10.57 6.29 63.49
N LYS A 732 9.70 5.50 62.84
CA LYS A 732 9.69 4.03 62.81
C LYS A 732 9.66 3.55 61.37
N ARG A 733 10.30 2.42 61.05
CA ARG A 733 10.40 1.82 59.71
C ARG A 733 11.03 2.76 58.66
N THR A 734 12.14 3.40 59.03
CA THR A 734 12.93 4.29 58.15
C THR A 734 13.53 3.59 56.92
N GLU A 735 13.58 2.26 56.89
CA GLU A 735 13.95 1.46 55.73
C GLU A 735 13.06 1.70 54.50
N TYR A 736 11.78 2.06 54.70
CA TYR A 736 10.86 2.41 53.60
C TYR A 736 11.00 3.85 53.12
N ALA A 737 11.65 4.74 53.90
CA ALA A 737 11.88 6.12 53.49
C ALA A 737 12.88 6.19 52.31
N GLY A 738 13.82 5.25 52.23
CA GLY A 738 14.82 5.16 51.15
C GLY A 738 14.26 4.75 49.79
N LEU A 739 13.12 4.03 49.75
CA LEU A 739 12.48 3.59 48.50
C LEU A 739 11.93 4.76 47.67
N ASN A 740 11.52 5.86 48.32
CA ASN A 740 11.04 7.07 47.64
C ASN A 740 12.16 8.09 47.36
N ALA A 741 13.23 8.11 48.16
CA ALA A 741 14.36 9.03 47.97
C ALA A 741 15.12 8.77 46.67
N ALA A 742 15.22 7.50 46.23
CA ALA A 742 15.82 7.12 44.96
C ALA A 742 15.03 7.62 43.73
N LYS A 743 13.69 7.73 43.82
CA LYS A 743 12.85 8.30 42.75
C LYS A 743 12.89 9.84 42.70
N GLY A 744 13.13 10.51 43.83
CA GLY A 744 13.16 11.99 43.90
C GLY A 744 14.50 12.63 43.53
N ALA A 745 15.63 11.93 43.69
CA ALA A 745 16.96 12.49 43.45
C ALA A 745 17.26 12.80 41.98
N SER A 746 16.55 12.18 41.03
CA SER A 746 16.71 12.45 39.59
C SER A 746 15.98 13.72 39.11
N LEU A 747 15.06 14.29 39.90
CA LEU A 747 14.16 15.38 39.48
C LEU A 747 14.66 16.79 39.82
N ASN A 748 15.77 16.93 40.56
CA ASN A 748 16.29 18.22 41.02
C ASN A 748 17.70 18.57 40.49
N ALA A 749 18.22 17.86 39.49
CA ALA A 749 19.40 18.33 38.75
C ALA A 749 18.95 19.42 37.76
N GLY A 750 18.96 20.66 38.23
CA GLY A 750 18.58 21.83 37.47
C GLY A 750 19.48 22.06 36.25
N LEU A 751 18.86 22.72 35.27
CA LEU A 751 19.46 23.49 34.19
C LEU A 751 20.73 24.23 34.67
N GLY A 752 21.88 23.66 34.39
CA GLY A 752 23.17 24.32 34.42
C GLY A 752 23.62 24.53 32.97
N GLU A 753 24.07 25.73 32.67
CA GLU A 753 24.59 26.17 31.37
C GLU A 753 25.67 25.24 30.81
N GLU A 754 25.80 25.28 29.47
CA GLU A 754 26.72 24.56 28.58
C GLU A 754 26.29 23.13 28.20
N PHE A 755 25.57 23.00 27.09
CA PHE A 755 26.06 22.41 25.83
C PHE A 755 25.19 22.85 24.65
#